data_AF-A0A497GNT6-F1
#
_entry.id   AF-A0A497GNT6-F1
#
_cell.length_a   1.000
_cell.length_b   1.000
_cell.length_c   1.000
_cell.angle_alpha   90.00
_cell.angle_beta   90.00
_cell.angle_gamma   90.00
#
_symmetry.space_group_name_H-M   'P 1'
#
loop_
_entity.id
_entity.type
_entity.pdbx_description
1 polymer ?
#
loop_
_entity_poly.entity_id
_entity_poly.type
_entity_poly.pdbx_seq_one_letter_code
_entity_poly.pdbx_strand_id
1 'polypeptide(L)'
;MSIPVFKEGIQIGDDPIYIRPTYIDLSGGELRNVGYINRINSIENLFNVINIGSLGHVDYIYADILNAKTISNIENISNVNILEADVIQNVKMIKNVGILSSNTINVGTIESVGLINAEHINADNISNVQFLSALNATINTISNVDNIFAVNADIKNISNVENITAITANLNTIQNVTKGFFLDASINVLSHVDTAYFVSATINAGTFSDVTIATATLDLALFRDATIQNVNISAGSIFHVIMYASDLNYCVFKAGAVQSAFITNCTLSGLTINAATISNLQVIGEIQGDNIISANNIQNLAIRFYHLETGLQGVIGSTLWEAEHLNYGNGGYVVSDPTASNGQAVECITKSDPDYFVYGPYRTLPPGDYFIHFRIKGVRAALTIPYFVIDVNDFFPPSGSVLASATLTFLDVYDDFPEWRVFTLLAPGIKANHTIETRVKLLYDQTLRVDYVKVEPAGGFANYPFYFKINTDHIEDFAITSSKIGDLQIKSNHIGNFQIKNAHIDTLQITYDRLIKPPIGWNEVVNPSFEYGMWEQITTSTFYKAKFGHSGEYSAGMVYLMTLPSSPAGNASEWIKLNTLEHSVVVASWIYAKLQEGYACSWVRFYDANKNEIFALDFNTVNGPYDTNGWRIDKVTLAIPSNAKYARVGVWADDLVRATIYFDDFSFMYGSQYMGFTDTTVAKNRWLPDTYYSKETARVDLASGSTTVELVVLPLTIDYRARILIWAGAFYEMYSKTGNLWQYTSLYIKVDGDAVGVSEVGGIGDIVDFRSHFAMMEEATISPGVHTIKLVAVTSSYWPSGNTIAFVERYLRVLAGSYYES
;
A
#
# COMPACT_ATOMS: atom_id res chain seq x y z
N MET A 1 75.98 56.98 10.79
CA MET A 1 77.06 56.57 11.71
C MET A 1 77.11 55.05 11.66
N SER A 2 78.05 54.50 10.89
CA SER A 2 78.19 53.06 10.63
C SER A 2 78.95 52.41 11.79
N ILE A 3 78.32 51.46 12.47
CA ILE A 3 78.94 50.64 13.50
C ILE A 3 79.76 49.52 12.81
N PRO A 4 80.90 49.06 13.36
CA PRO A 4 81.82 48.17 12.65
C PRO A 4 81.22 46.78 12.41
N VAL A 5 81.61 46.19 11.28
CA VAL A 5 81.41 44.78 10.93
C VAL A 5 82.15 43.92 11.96
N PHE A 6 81.42 43.10 12.73
CA PHE A 6 82.01 42.14 13.65
C PHE A 6 82.34 40.85 12.89
N LYS A 7 83.63 40.53 12.75
CA LYS A 7 84.12 39.42 11.92
C LYS A 7 84.36 38.11 12.67
N GLU A 8 84.19 38.08 14.00
CA GLU A 8 84.33 36.87 14.82
C GLU A 8 83.27 36.86 15.93
N GLY A 9 82.75 35.67 16.26
CA GLY A 9 81.53 35.46 17.04
C GLY A 9 81.45 36.20 18.39
N ILE A 10 80.24 36.66 18.72
CA ILE A 10 79.95 37.39 19.97
C ILE A 10 79.37 36.39 21.00
N GLN A 11 80.10 36.10 22.08
CA GLN A 11 79.56 35.48 23.29
C GLN A 11 79.53 36.54 24.40
N ILE A 12 78.34 37.05 24.75
CA ILE A 12 78.16 38.04 25.81
C ILE A 12 77.02 37.57 26.73
N GLY A 13 77.39 37.01 27.89
CA GLY A 13 76.54 36.84 29.08
C GLY A 13 75.24 36.02 28.96
N ASP A 14 74.58 35.84 30.11
CA ASP A 14 73.29 35.13 30.26
C ASP A 14 72.06 36.05 30.03
N ASP A 15 72.27 37.36 29.86
CA ASP A 15 71.19 38.34 29.68
C ASP A 15 70.83 38.54 28.18
N PRO A 16 69.53 38.61 27.82
CA PRO A 16 69.09 38.75 26.44
C PRO A 16 69.45 40.13 25.84
N ILE A 17 70.05 40.11 24.64
CA ILE A 17 70.41 41.34 23.90
C ILE A 17 69.22 41.81 23.02
N TYR A 18 68.96 43.12 23.00
CA TYR A 18 68.03 43.79 22.08
C TYR A 18 68.81 44.54 20.99
N ILE A 19 68.68 44.12 19.73
CA ILE A 19 69.41 44.72 18.60
C ILE A 19 68.45 45.40 17.59
N ARG A 20 68.82 46.59 17.09
CA ARG A 20 68.08 47.35 16.05
C ARG A 20 68.96 47.82 14.85
N PRO A 21 69.75 46.94 14.21
CA PRO A 21 70.57 47.32 13.07
C PRO A 21 69.75 47.31 11.77
N THR A 22 70.09 48.17 10.81
CA THR A 22 69.47 48.17 9.47
C THR A 22 69.94 47.02 8.57
N TYR A 23 71.06 46.37 8.92
CA TYR A 23 71.66 45.23 8.22
C TYR A 23 72.56 44.44 9.20
N ILE A 24 72.52 43.10 9.16
CA ILE A 24 73.44 42.22 9.89
C ILE A 24 73.99 41.18 8.91
N ASP A 25 75.31 41.16 8.76
CA ASP A 25 76.06 40.10 8.07
C ASP A 25 76.82 39.27 9.12
N LEU A 26 76.58 37.96 9.13
CA LEU A 26 77.23 37.00 10.02
C LEU A 26 78.04 35.96 9.25
N SER A 27 78.50 36.26 8.04
CA SER A 27 79.30 35.34 7.24
C SER A 27 80.45 34.72 8.07
N GLY A 28 80.29 33.47 8.51
CA GLY A 28 81.25 32.71 9.32
C GLY A 28 81.14 32.84 10.86
N GLY A 29 80.11 33.50 11.41
CA GLY A 29 79.90 33.68 12.86
C GLY A 29 78.55 33.19 13.37
N GLU A 30 78.39 33.13 14.69
CA GLU A 30 77.18 32.67 15.39
C GLU A 30 76.51 33.79 16.21
N LEU A 31 75.18 33.81 16.28
CA LEU A 31 74.39 34.72 17.12
C LEU A 31 73.60 33.92 18.17
N ARG A 32 73.97 34.04 19.46
CA ARG A 32 73.33 33.35 20.59
C ARG A 32 72.66 34.35 21.55
N ASN A 33 71.61 33.92 22.27
CA ASN A 33 70.95 34.66 23.35
C ASN A 33 70.33 36.03 22.96
N VAL A 34 69.69 36.13 21.78
CA VAL A 34 69.02 37.37 21.35
C VAL A 34 67.54 37.35 21.75
N GLY A 35 67.15 38.28 22.61
CA GLY A 35 65.77 38.38 23.11
C GLY A 35 64.78 38.89 22.06
N TYR A 36 65.18 39.88 21.25
CA TYR A 36 64.31 40.52 20.27
C TYR A 36 65.08 41.24 19.16
N ILE A 37 64.66 41.02 17.91
CA ILE A 37 65.14 41.73 16.73
C ILE A 37 63.94 42.47 16.09
N ASN A 38 63.99 43.80 16.03
CA ASN A 38 62.85 44.61 15.59
C ASN A 38 62.70 44.69 14.06
N ARG A 39 63.70 45.27 13.37
CA ARG A 39 63.63 45.59 11.95
C ARG A 39 64.99 45.43 11.28
N ILE A 40 65.11 44.53 10.30
CA ILE A 40 66.33 44.28 9.52
C ILE A 40 65.93 44.16 8.05
N ASN A 41 66.64 44.81 7.12
CA ASN A 41 66.31 44.70 5.70
C ASN A 41 66.67 43.31 5.12
N SER A 42 67.82 42.74 5.49
CA SER A 42 68.16 41.34 5.17
C SER A 42 69.04 40.70 6.23
N ILE A 43 68.81 39.40 6.48
CA ILE A 43 69.69 38.54 7.27
C ILE A 43 70.26 37.48 6.31
N GLU A 44 71.57 37.52 6.08
CA GLU A 44 72.27 36.64 5.15
C GLU A 44 73.33 35.79 5.86
N ASN A 45 73.52 34.55 5.39
CA ASN A 45 74.60 33.63 5.78
C ASN A 45 74.67 33.28 7.29
N LEU A 46 73.52 33.01 7.91
CA LEU A 46 73.47 32.48 9.29
C LEU A 46 73.90 31.01 9.35
N PHE A 47 75.08 30.75 9.91
CA PHE A 47 75.52 29.42 10.32
C PHE A 47 75.27 29.27 11.84
N ASN A 48 74.32 28.42 12.24
CA ASN A 48 73.98 28.06 13.64
C ASN A 48 73.31 29.13 14.54
N VAL A 49 72.16 29.71 14.17
CA VAL A 49 71.38 30.49 15.17
C VAL A 49 70.52 29.56 16.01
N ILE A 50 70.88 29.40 17.29
CA ILE A 50 70.28 28.38 18.17
C ILE A 50 69.05 28.88 18.94
N ASN A 51 68.81 30.19 19.13
CA ASN A 51 67.59 30.68 19.81
C ASN A 51 67.37 32.19 19.58
N ILE A 52 66.35 32.57 18.80
CA ILE A 52 65.81 33.94 18.78
C ILE A 52 64.45 33.96 19.50
N GLY A 53 64.29 34.84 20.50
CA GLY A 53 63.04 34.97 21.24
C GLY A 53 61.86 35.45 20.38
N SER A 54 62.05 36.52 19.60
CA SER A 54 61.07 36.94 18.58
C SER A 54 61.77 37.70 17.44
N LEU A 55 61.43 37.33 16.21
CA LEU A 55 61.90 38.00 15.00
C LEU A 55 60.76 38.87 14.43
N GLY A 56 60.99 40.18 14.40
CA GLY A 56 60.06 41.18 13.86
C GLY A 56 60.17 41.36 12.35
N HIS A 57 59.98 42.58 11.85
CA HIS A 57 59.90 42.87 10.42
C HIS A 57 61.24 42.69 9.72
N VAL A 58 61.34 41.64 8.89
CA VAL A 58 62.50 41.35 8.05
C VAL A 58 62.03 41.16 6.61
N ASP A 59 62.69 41.84 5.66
CA ASP A 59 62.28 41.75 4.24
C ASP A 59 62.72 40.40 3.64
N TYR A 60 63.94 39.92 3.99
CA TYR A 60 64.50 38.64 3.54
C TYR A 60 65.34 37.91 4.61
N ILE A 61 65.13 36.60 4.77
CA ILE A 61 65.96 35.72 5.62
C ILE A 61 66.54 34.58 4.79
N TYR A 62 67.88 34.42 4.87
CA TYR A 62 68.65 33.29 4.35
C TYR A 62 69.47 32.66 5.49
N ALA A 63 69.18 31.41 5.85
CA ALA A 63 69.82 30.71 6.95
C ALA A 63 69.94 29.22 6.63
N ASP A 64 71.00 28.55 7.08
CA ASP A 64 71.04 27.09 7.00
C ASP A 64 70.01 26.50 7.99
N ILE A 65 70.04 26.94 9.25
CA ILE A 65 69.06 26.58 10.28
C ILE A 65 68.51 27.87 10.92
N LEU A 66 67.18 27.99 10.99
CA LEU A 66 66.47 29.04 11.70
C LEU A 66 65.56 28.44 12.77
N ASN A 67 65.96 28.57 14.04
CA ASN A 67 65.14 28.22 15.19
C ASN A 67 64.76 29.48 15.98
N ALA A 68 63.46 29.73 16.14
CA ALA A 68 62.95 30.87 16.89
C ALA A 68 61.65 30.53 17.61
N LYS A 69 61.40 31.11 18.79
CA LYS A 69 60.11 30.90 19.46
C LYS A 69 58.94 31.49 18.66
N THR A 70 59.13 32.68 18.08
CA THR A 70 58.10 33.32 17.24
C THR A 70 58.73 34.05 16.05
N ILE A 71 58.19 33.78 14.87
CA ILE A 71 58.56 34.39 13.60
C ILE A 71 57.35 35.18 13.10
N SER A 72 57.50 36.50 12.92
CA SER A 72 56.34 37.31 12.51
C SER A 72 56.63 38.55 11.68
N ASN A 73 55.65 38.93 10.83
CA ASN A 73 55.66 40.16 10.03
C ASN A 73 56.79 40.22 8.98
N ILE A 74 57.05 39.09 8.32
CA ILE A 74 58.11 38.93 7.32
C ILE A 74 57.52 38.93 5.92
N GLU A 75 58.19 39.59 4.98
CA GLU A 75 57.74 39.53 3.59
C GLU A 75 58.07 38.16 2.97
N ASN A 76 59.34 37.75 2.97
CA ASN A 76 59.75 36.46 2.40
C ASN A 76 60.76 35.72 3.29
N ILE A 77 60.53 34.42 3.52
CA ILE A 77 61.54 33.49 4.04
C ILE A 77 61.95 32.57 2.89
N SER A 78 63.25 32.47 2.59
CA SER A 78 63.68 31.66 1.45
C SER A 78 65.05 31.00 1.61
N ASN A 79 65.21 29.83 0.96
CA ASN A 79 66.44 29.04 0.96
C ASN A 79 66.91 28.71 2.39
N VAL A 80 66.02 28.06 3.16
CA VAL A 80 66.30 27.63 4.54
C VAL A 80 66.31 26.11 4.60
N ASN A 81 67.37 25.49 5.11
CA ASN A 81 67.38 24.03 5.20
C ASN A 81 66.39 23.54 6.29
N ILE A 82 66.45 24.13 7.49
CA ILE A 82 65.52 23.82 8.60
C ILE A 82 64.93 25.11 9.16
N LEU A 83 63.60 25.23 9.13
CA LEU A 83 62.81 26.33 9.68
C LEU A 83 61.92 25.79 10.81
N GLU A 84 62.27 26.11 12.05
CA GLU A 84 61.57 25.64 13.25
C GLU A 84 61.13 26.81 14.12
N ALA A 85 59.83 26.86 14.47
CA ALA A 85 59.34 27.84 15.42
C ALA A 85 58.06 27.41 16.14
N ASP A 86 57.79 27.89 17.36
CA ASP A 86 56.48 27.62 17.98
C ASP A 86 55.35 28.27 17.16
N VAL A 87 55.56 29.50 16.71
CA VAL A 87 54.57 30.28 15.94
C VAL A 87 55.23 31.01 14.76
N ILE A 88 54.69 30.79 13.56
CA ILE A 88 54.99 31.53 12.33
C ILE A 88 53.71 32.25 11.90
N GLN A 89 53.71 33.58 11.89
CA GLN A 89 52.50 34.36 11.57
C GLN A 89 52.79 35.62 10.78
N ASN A 90 51.83 36.11 9.99
CA ASN A 90 52.00 37.32 9.17
C ASN A 90 53.24 37.22 8.26
N VAL A 91 53.53 36.03 7.71
CA VAL A 91 54.56 35.84 6.69
C VAL A 91 53.89 35.77 5.33
N LYS A 92 54.26 36.62 4.39
CA LYS A 92 53.62 36.63 3.07
C LYS A 92 54.01 35.39 2.25
N MET A 93 55.28 35.00 2.25
CA MET A 93 55.75 33.83 1.51
C MET A 93 56.87 33.07 2.24
N ILE A 94 56.79 31.73 2.21
CA ILE A 94 57.87 30.81 2.58
C ILE A 94 58.20 29.98 1.34
N LYS A 95 59.48 29.95 0.93
CA LYS A 95 59.88 29.16 -0.24
C LYS A 95 61.24 28.48 -0.12
N ASN A 96 61.44 27.38 -0.85
CA ASN A 96 62.71 26.64 -0.87
C ASN A 96 63.18 26.27 0.54
N VAL A 97 62.33 25.55 1.28
CA VAL A 97 62.62 25.13 2.65
C VAL A 97 62.78 23.61 2.70
N GLY A 98 63.84 23.10 3.35
CA GLY A 98 63.98 21.65 3.53
C GLY A 98 62.90 21.11 4.47
N ILE A 99 62.91 21.57 5.72
CA ILE A 99 61.93 21.21 6.77
C ILE A 99 61.31 22.48 7.34
N LEU A 100 59.98 22.55 7.34
CA LEU A 100 59.16 23.58 7.98
C LEU A 100 58.37 22.94 9.12
N SER A 101 58.76 23.21 10.37
CA SER A 101 58.12 22.64 11.56
C SER A 101 57.64 23.75 12.50
N SER A 102 56.35 23.78 12.81
CA SER A 102 55.81 24.76 13.75
C SER A 102 54.49 24.35 14.35
N ASN A 103 54.20 24.72 15.61
CA ASN A 103 52.87 24.46 16.17
C ASN A 103 51.80 25.24 15.41
N THR A 104 52.08 26.50 15.04
CA THR A 104 51.15 27.35 14.30
C THR A 104 51.82 28.03 13.11
N ILE A 105 51.28 27.79 11.91
CA ILE A 105 51.69 28.44 10.66
C ILE A 105 50.51 29.27 10.13
N ASN A 106 50.66 30.59 10.04
CA ASN A 106 49.68 31.49 9.46
C ASN A 106 50.37 32.39 8.41
N VAL A 107 50.30 31.98 7.15
CA VAL A 107 51.12 32.53 6.07
C VAL A 107 50.31 32.72 4.79
N GLY A 108 50.76 33.58 3.89
CA GLY A 108 50.14 33.70 2.57
C GLY A 108 50.40 32.46 1.72
N THR A 109 51.65 32.28 1.28
CA THR A 109 52.04 31.18 0.36
C THR A 109 53.21 30.36 0.88
N ILE A 110 53.13 29.04 0.72
CA ILE A 110 54.22 28.09 0.94
C ILE A 110 54.53 27.38 -0.38
N GLU A 111 55.80 27.39 -0.79
CA GLU A 111 56.22 26.83 -2.08
C GLU A 111 57.55 26.08 -1.97
N SER A 112 57.70 24.94 -2.67
CA SER A 112 58.98 24.23 -2.76
C SER A 112 59.55 23.86 -1.39
N VAL A 113 58.75 23.15 -0.60
CA VAL A 113 59.12 22.70 0.75
C VAL A 113 59.22 21.18 0.78
N GLY A 114 60.29 20.62 1.35
CA GLY A 114 60.42 19.17 1.51
C GLY A 114 59.33 18.63 2.45
N LEU A 115 59.41 19.03 3.72
CA LEU A 115 58.49 18.59 4.77
C LEU A 115 57.82 19.78 5.45
N ILE A 116 56.48 19.76 5.54
CA ILE A 116 55.69 20.65 6.40
C ILE A 116 55.09 19.82 7.52
N ASN A 117 55.37 20.19 8.77
CA ASN A 117 54.78 19.60 9.95
C ASN A 117 54.19 20.69 10.85
N ALA A 118 52.87 20.71 11.01
CA ALA A 118 52.20 21.66 11.88
C ALA A 118 50.99 21.11 12.63
N GLU A 119 50.76 21.63 13.85
CA GLU A 119 49.50 21.37 14.56
C GLU A 119 48.35 22.20 13.96
N HIS A 120 48.63 23.46 13.63
CA HIS A 120 47.69 24.40 13.03
C HIS A 120 48.31 25.08 11.81
N ILE A 121 47.67 24.99 10.64
CA ILE A 121 48.08 25.70 9.43
C ILE A 121 46.92 26.51 8.84
N ASN A 122 47.19 27.78 8.56
CA ASN A 122 46.35 28.67 7.78
C ASN A 122 47.18 29.23 6.63
N ALA A 123 46.83 28.86 5.40
CA ALA A 123 47.56 29.28 4.21
C ALA A 123 46.64 29.56 3.02
N ASP A 124 46.96 30.57 2.22
CA ASP A 124 46.24 30.76 0.95
C ASP A 124 46.66 29.68 -0.05
N ASN A 125 47.97 29.46 -0.23
CA ASN A 125 48.47 28.51 -1.22
C ASN A 125 49.60 27.65 -0.68
N ILE A 126 49.56 26.34 -0.94
CA ILE A 126 50.65 25.39 -0.71
C ILE A 126 50.97 24.68 -2.02
N SER A 127 52.23 24.71 -2.46
CA SER A 127 52.62 24.08 -3.72
C SER A 127 54.03 23.49 -3.74
N ASN A 128 54.23 22.45 -4.56
CA ASN A 128 55.51 21.78 -4.75
C ASN A 128 56.08 21.27 -3.41
N VAL A 129 55.29 20.46 -2.71
CA VAL A 129 55.64 19.95 -1.37
C VAL A 129 55.74 18.43 -1.40
N GLN A 130 56.79 17.85 -0.81
CA GLN A 130 56.89 16.39 -0.76
C GLN A 130 55.96 15.80 0.31
N PHE A 131 55.89 16.40 1.50
CA PHE A 131 55.01 15.94 2.56
C PHE A 131 54.40 17.08 3.37
N LEU A 132 53.07 17.10 3.48
CA LEU A 132 52.29 18.02 4.31
C LEU A 132 51.56 17.24 5.39
N SER A 133 51.90 17.48 6.66
CA SER A 133 51.15 16.99 7.82
C SER A 133 50.59 18.15 8.62
N ALA A 134 49.26 18.18 8.73
CA ALA A 134 48.51 19.18 9.48
C ALA A 134 47.38 18.55 10.27
N LEU A 135 47.36 18.77 11.60
CA LEU A 135 46.24 18.31 12.43
C LEU A 135 44.99 19.16 12.23
N ASN A 136 45.15 20.48 12.15
CA ASN A 136 44.08 21.43 11.87
C ASN A 136 44.51 22.35 10.72
N ALA A 137 43.76 22.38 9.64
CA ALA A 137 44.15 23.12 8.44
C ALA A 137 43.01 23.99 7.91
N THR A 138 43.31 25.22 7.53
CA THR A 138 42.45 26.06 6.68
C THR A 138 43.27 26.50 5.49
N ILE A 139 43.02 25.91 4.32
CA ILE A 139 43.85 26.13 3.13
C ILE A 139 42.98 26.43 1.91
N ASN A 140 43.25 27.54 1.22
CA ASN A 140 42.51 27.86 0.00
C ASN A 140 42.91 26.92 -1.16
N THR A 141 44.19 26.72 -1.44
CA THR A 141 44.64 25.86 -2.55
C THR A 141 45.88 25.03 -2.22
N ILE A 142 45.84 23.75 -2.59
CA ILE A 142 46.99 22.82 -2.58
C ILE A 142 47.23 22.29 -4.00
N SER A 143 48.48 22.32 -4.47
CA SER A 143 48.84 21.80 -5.78
C SER A 143 50.24 21.17 -5.84
N ASN A 144 50.41 20.06 -6.57
CA ASN A 144 51.71 19.39 -6.74
C ASN A 144 52.31 18.98 -5.39
N VAL A 145 51.59 18.13 -4.67
CA VAL A 145 52.04 17.63 -3.36
C VAL A 145 52.07 16.10 -3.38
N ASP A 146 53.19 15.48 -3.01
CA ASP A 146 53.26 14.02 -3.07
C ASP A 146 52.36 13.40 -1.98
N ASN A 147 52.47 13.88 -0.73
CA ASN A 147 51.72 13.30 0.38
C ASN A 147 51.04 14.36 1.25
N ILE A 148 49.73 14.21 1.47
CA ILE A 148 48.94 15.04 2.39
C ILE A 148 48.40 14.15 3.52
N PHE A 149 48.64 14.55 4.75
CA PHE A 149 48.02 14.01 5.96
C PHE A 149 47.29 15.15 6.68
N ALA A 150 45.96 15.15 6.57
CA ALA A 150 45.10 16.19 7.10
C ALA A 150 43.99 15.59 7.96
N VAL A 151 43.87 16.02 9.21
CA VAL A 151 42.78 15.58 10.10
C VAL A 151 41.65 16.62 10.00
N ASN A 152 41.57 17.57 10.92
CA ASN A 152 40.50 18.57 10.95
C ASN A 152 40.77 19.70 9.95
N ALA A 153 40.53 19.44 8.67
CA ALA A 153 40.90 20.35 7.58
C ALA A 153 39.69 20.95 6.87
N ASP A 154 39.76 22.23 6.54
CA ASP A 154 38.90 22.91 5.58
C ASP A 154 39.78 23.33 4.39
N ILE A 155 39.66 22.60 3.27
CA ILE A 155 40.49 22.81 2.08
C ILE A 155 39.61 23.04 0.86
N LYS A 156 39.78 24.19 0.22
CA LYS A 156 38.91 24.56 -0.90
C LYS A 156 39.30 23.87 -2.21
N ASN A 157 40.58 23.85 -2.60
CA ASN A 157 41.03 23.21 -3.83
C ASN A 157 42.25 22.31 -3.61
N ILE A 158 42.22 21.09 -4.12
CA ILE A 158 43.33 20.12 -4.11
C ILE A 158 43.55 19.63 -5.54
N SER A 159 44.79 19.69 -6.02
CA SER A 159 45.14 19.26 -7.37
C SER A 159 46.53 18.63 -7.46
N ASN A 160 46.69 17.63 -8.34
CA ASN A 160 47.98 16.98 -8.62
C ASN A 160 48.64 16.46 -7.34
N VAL A 161 47.98 15.51 -6.69
CA VAL A 161 48.45 14.91 -5.43
C VAL A 161 48.66 13.42 -5.60
N GLU A 162 49.80 12.87 -5.18
CA GLU A 162 50.00 11.42 -5.27
C GLU A 162 49.14 10.69 -4.23
N ASN A 163 49.25 11.07 -2.94
CA ASN A 163 48.52 10.45 -1.84
C ASN A 163 47.88 11.50 -0.92
N ILE A 164 46.59 11.34 -0.62
CA ILE A 164 45.89 12.13 0.41
C ILE A 164 45.26 11.23 1.46
N THR A 165 45.51 11.54 2.72
CA THR A 165 44.78 11.02 3.89
C THR A 165 44.04 12.17 4.54
N ALA A 166 42.71 12.12 4.53
CA ALA A 166 41.84 13.14 5.11
C ALA A 166 40.90 12.52 6.14
N ILE A 167 40.95 12.97 7.40
CA ILE A 167 40.19 12.40 8.52
C ILE A 167 39.37 13.49 9.20
N THR A 168 38.04 13.49 9.15
CA THR A 168 37.20 14.61 9.66
C THR A 168 37.47 15.95 8.93
N ALA A 169 37.66 15.89 7.61
CA ALA A 169 37.97 17.04 6.76
C ALA A 169 36.78 17.50 5.89
N ASN A 170 36.63 18.80 5.66
CA ASN A 170 35.77 19.42 4.66
C ASN A 170 36.60 19.81 3.43
N LEU A 171 36.35 19.18 2.30
CA LEU A 171 37.11 19.32 1.06
C LEU A 171 36.17 19.77 -0.07
N ASN A 172 36.38 20.96 -0.64
CA ASN A 172 35.45 21.45 -1.66
C ASN A 172 35.75 20.85 -3.05
N THR A 173 36.96 20.98 -3.59
CA THR A 173 37.29 20.41 -4.91
C THR A 173 38.59 19.62 -4.87
N ILE A 174 38.54 18.37 -5.36
CA ILE A 174 39.67 17.46 -5.46
C ILE A 174 39.80 16.98 -6.90
N GLN A 175 40.98 17.13 -7.49
CA GLN A 175 41.27 16.67 -8.85
C GLN A 175 42.68 16.10 -9.01
N ASN A 176 42.87 15.17 -9.96
CA ASN A 176 44.16 14.57 -10.30
C ASN A 176 44.88 14.00 -9.06
N VAL A 177 44.21 13.08 -8.37
CA VAL A 177 44.76 12.39 -7.19
C VAL A 177 45.01 10.93 -7.50
N THR A 178 46.21 10.41 -7.26
CA THR A 178 46.48 8.98 -7.52
C THR A 178 45.82 8.09 -6.47
N LYS A 179 45.98 8.39 -5.18
CA LYS A 179 45.35 7.63 -4.08
C LYS A 179 44.76 8.53 -3.01
N GLY A 180 43.49 8.31 -2.67
CA GLY A 180 42.81 9.00 -1.57
C GLY A 180 42.31 8.04 -0.49
N PHE A 181 42.54 8.40 0.78
CA PHE A 181 41.94 7.76 1.94
C PHE A 181 41.15 8.81 2.73
N PHE A 182 39.85 8.61 2.84
CA PHE A 182 38.91 9.57 3.42
C PHE A 182 38.10 8.91 4.53
N LEU A 183 38.29 9.38 5.77
CA LEU A 183 37.58 8.91 6.97
C LEU A 183 36.76 10.05 7.54
N ASP A 184 35.44 9.90 7.68
CA ASP A 184 34.54 10.94 8.21
C ASP A 184 34.69 12.31 7.50
N ALA A 185 35.14 12.31 6.24
CA ALA A 185 35.36 13.53 5.46
C ALA A 185 34.11 13.92 4.66
N SER A 186 33.90 15.22 4.46
CA SER A 186 32.87 15.79 3.59
C SER A 186 33.54 16.34 2.33
N ILE A 187 33.19 15.83 1.15
CA ILE A 187 33.79 16.19 -0.13
C ILE A 187 32.72 16.77 -1.06
N ASN A 188 32.92 17.92 -1.69
CA ASN A 188 31.91 18.49 -2.59
C ASN A 188 32.12 18.09 -4.06
N VAL A 189 33.33 18.18 -4.60
CA VAL A 189 33.64 17.81 -5.98
C VAL A 189 34.87 16.90 -6.00
N LEU A 190 34.73 15.72 -6.62
CA LEU A 190 35.80 14.72 -6.78
C LEU A 190 35.90 14.30 -8.25
N SER A 191 37.01 14.60 -8.90
CA SER A 191 37.23 14.26 -10.31
C SER A 191 38.63 13.70 -10.55
N HIS A 192 38.81 12.78 -11.50
CA HIS A 192 40.13 12.23 -11.85
C HIS A 192 40.93 11.73 -10.62
N VAL A 193 40.35 10.76 -9.90
CA VAL A 193 41.02 10.09 -8.78
C VAL A 193 41.20 8.60 -9.10
N ASP A 194 42.44 8.15 -9.29
CA ASP A 194 42.71 6.79 -9.79
C ASP A 194 42.21 5.72 -8.80
N THR A 195 42.40 5.93 -7.50
CA THR A 195 41.90 5.02 -6.45
C THR A 195 41.50 5.79 -5.20
N ALA A 196 40.28 5.57 -4.69
CA ALA A 196 39.83 6.17 -3.43
C ALA A 196 39.21 5.15 -2.46
N TYR A 197 39.58 5.29 -1.19
CA TYR A 197 39.05 4.54 -0.05
C TYR A 197 38.21 5.47 0.82
N PHE A 198 36.93 5.14 1.01
CA PHE A 198 36.01 5.92 1.84
C PHE A 198 35.54 5.08 3.04
N VAL A 199 35.62 5.67 4.23
CA VAL A 199 35.09 5.11 5.48
C VAL A 199 34.24 6.20 6.13
N SER A 200 32.92 6.02 6.20
CA SER A 200 32.00 6.99 6.80
C SER A 200 32.07 8.42 6.24
N ALA A 201 32.62 8.60 5.03
CA ALA A 201 32.75 9.89 4.37
C ALA A 201 31.48 10.26 3.57
N THR A 202 31.14 11.55 3.54
CA THR A 202 30.03 12.11 2.76
C THR A 202 30.57 12.76 1.49
N ILE A 203 29.94 12.49 0.34
CA ILE A 203 30.27 13.17 -0.92
C ILE A 203 29.03 13.92 -1.41
N ASN A 204 29.13 15.25 -1.49
CA ASN A 204 28.10 16.17 -1.96
C ASN A 204 28.24 16.39 -3.49
N ALA A 205 27.29 17.12 -4.11
CA ALA A 205 27.08 17.19 -5.55
C ALA A 205 28.32 17.55 -6.39
N GLY A 206 28.70 16.69 -7.35
CA GLY A 206 29.80 16.92 -8.28
C GLY A 206 29.79 15.97 -9.49
N THR A 207 30.58 16.29 -10.52
CA THR A 207 30.83 15.41 -11.67
C THR A 207 31.82 14.32 -11.27
N PHE A 208 31.40 13.06 -11.32
CA PHE A 208 32.28 11.91 -11.12
C PHE A 208 32.65 11.34 -12.47
N SER A 209 33.93 11.31 -12.81
CA SER A 209 34.44 10.66 -14.01
C SER A 209 35.61 9.76 -13.65
N ASP A 210 35.53 8.50 -14.08
CA ASP A 210 36.62 7.51 -14.00
C ASP A 210 37.09 7.20 -12.55
N VAL A 211 36.15 7.17 -11.60
CA VAL A 211 36.44 6.90 -10.18
C VAL A 211 36.26 5.42 -9.84
N THR A 212 37.25 4.82 -9.18
CA THR A 212 37.14 3.50 -8.56
C THR A 212 37.04 3.63 -7.03
N ILE A 213 35.92 3.17 -6.47
CA ILE A 213 35.66 3.11 -5.03
C ILE A 213 35.80 1.66 -4.56
N ALA A 214 36.75 1.39 -3.67
CA ALA A 214 37.00 0.04 -3.15
C ALA A 214 37.05 0.04 -1.61
N THR A 215 36.22 -0.78 -0.96
CA THR A 215 36.24 -0.96 0.51
C THR A 215 35.68 -2.33 0.93
N ALA A 216 36.03 -2.83 2.12
CA ALA A 216 35.43 -4.05 2.65
C ALA A 216 33.92 -3.87 2.94
N THR A 217 33.52 -2.70 3.43
CA THR A 217 32.12 -2.35 3.75
C THR A 217 31.86 -0.88 3.43
N LEU A 218 30.77 -0.59 2.73
CA LEU A 218 30.32 0.77 2.43
C LEU A 218 28.98 1.02 3.13
N ASP A 219 28.94 1.97 4.05
CA ASP A 219 27.74 2.26 4.84
C ASP A 219 26.69 3.04 4.02
N LEU A 220 27.09 4.14 3.39
CA LEU A 220 26.22 4.94 2.52
C LEU A 220 26.94 5.37 1.23
N ALA A 221 26.36 5.07 0.08
CA ALA A 221 26.68 5.66 -1.22
C ALA A 221 25.54 6.58 -1.64
N LEU A 222 25.63 7.87 -1.29
CA LEU A 222 24.64 8.89 -1.64
C LEU A 222 25.11 9.70 -2.85
N PHE A 223 24.30 9.71 -3.91
CA PHE A 223 24.48 10.54 -5.09
C PHE A 223 23.25 11.43 -5.27
N ARG A 224 23.46 12.75 -5.26
CA ARG A 224 22.37 13.73 -5.38
C ARG A 224 22.76 14.82 -6.37
N ASP A 225 21.87 15.13 -7.30
CA ASP A 225 22.05 16.21 -8.29
C ASP A 225 23.40 16.09 -9.05
N ALA A 226 23.87 14.85 -9.29
CA ALA A 226 25.22 14.55 -9.75
C ALA A 226 25.26 14.03 -11.20
N THR A 227 26.35 14.29 -11.92
CA THR A 227 26.67 13.63 -13.20
C THR A 227 27.70 12.54 -12.95
N ILE A 228 27.37 11.29 -13.23
CA ILE A 228 28.20 10.12 -12.91
C ILE A 228 28.59 9.43 -14.21
N GLN A 229 29.88 9.40 -14.51
CA GLN A 229 30.45 8.80 -15.71
C GLN A 229 31.54 7.79 -15.34
N ASN A 230 31.45 6.57 -15.85
CA ASN A 230 32.46 5.50 -15.64
C ASN A 230 32.82 5.20 -14.18
N VAL A 231 31.86 5.22 -13.25
CA VAL A 231 32.12 4.95 -11.83
C VAL A 231 31.98 3.46 -11.52
N ASN A 232 33.03 2.87 -10.92
CA ASN A 232 33.02 1.50 -10.44
C ASN A 232 33.09 1.46 -8.90
N ILE A 233 32.07 0.93 -8.26
CA ILE A 233 32.02 0.72 -6.80
C ILE A 233 32.13 -0.78 -6.52
N SER A 234 33.21 -1.20 -5.88
CA SER A 234 33.47 -2.59 -5.53
C SER A 234 33.60 -2.74 -4.01
N ALA A 235 32.61 -3.37 -3.37
CA ALA A 235 32.61 -3.55 -1.92
C ALA A 235 32.28 -4.99 -1.49
N GLY A 236 32.68 -5.40 -0.28
CA GLY A 236 32.23 -6.66 0.31
C GLY A 236 30.72 -6.62 0.59
N SER A 237 30.26 -5.60 1.31
CA SER A 237 28.84 -5.30 1.54
C SER A 237 28.56 -3.80 1.39
N ILE A 238 27.35 -3.47 0.91
CA ILE A 238 26.83 -2.11 0.84
C ILE A 238 25.53 -2.03 1.66
N PHE A 239 25.45 -1.14 2.64
CA PHE A 239 24.23 -0.97 3.45
C PHE A 239 23.18 -0.12 2.70
N HIS A 240 23.55 1.07 2.24
CA HIS A 240 22.65 1.98 1.54
C HIS A 240 23.25 2.50 0.23
N VAL A 241 22.53 2.34 -0.89
CA VAL A 241 22.76 3.08 -2.14
C VAL A 241 21.58 4.01 -2.35
N ILE A 242 21.82 5.31 -2.41
CA ILE A 242 20.77 6.32 -2.64
C ILE A 242 21.18 7.18 -3.83
N MET A 243 20.35 7.22 -4.86
CA MET A 243 20.50 8.11 -6.01
C MET A 243 19.27 9.00 -6.13
N TYR A 244 19.48 10.31 -6.23
CA TYR A 244 18.42 11.31 -6.34
C TYR A 244 18.74 12.33 -7.42
N ALA A 245 17.84 12.53 -8.39
CA ALA A 245 17.95 13.60 -9.39
C ALA A 245 19.30 13.65 -10.13
N SER A 246 19.88 12.48 -10.47
CA SER A 246 21.24 12.39 -11.03
C SER A 246 21.24 11.84 -12.46
N ASP A 247 22.22 12.26 -13.27
CA ASP A 247 22.45 11.77 -14.64
C ASP A 247 23.59 10.73 -14.63
N LEU A 248 23.27 9.48 -14.94
CA LEU A 248 24.21 8.36 -14.99
C LEU A 248 24.54 7.95 -16.42
N ASN A 249 25.83 7.99 -16.76
CA ASN A 249 26.41 7.41 -17.96
C ASN A 249 27.47 6.37 -17.59
N TYR A 250 27.05 5.11 -17.44
CA TYR A 250 27.88 3.96 -17.02
C TYR A 250 28.33 4.00 -15.54
N CYS A 251 27.60 3.31 -14.67
CA CYS A 251 27.94 3.10 -13.26
C CYS A 251 27.73 1.63 -12.85
N VAL A 252 28.74 1.04 -12.21
CA VAL A 252 28.72 -0.39 -11.82
C VAL A 252 28.89 -0.54 -10.32
N PHE A 253 27.95 -1.22 -9.66
CA PHE A 253 28.04 -1.67 -8.28
C PHE A 253 28.36 -3.17 -8.27
N LYS A 254 29.49 -3.56 -7.69
CA LYS A 254 29.89 -4.95 -7.45
C LYS A 254 29.95 -5.16 -5.94
N ALA A 255 28.99 -5.91 -5.39
CA ALA A 255 28.90 -6.16 -3.96
C ALA A 255 28.59 -7.61 -3.62
N GLY A 256 29.08 -8.12 -2.49
CA GLY A 256 28.59 -9.39 -1.94
C GLY A 256 27.13 -9.29 -1.51
N ALA A 257 26.75 -8.20 -0.83
CA ALA A 257 25.37 -7.91 -0.43
C ALA A 257 25.03 -6.41 -0.55
N VAL A 258 23.78 -6.09 -0.88
CA VAL A 258 23.20 -4.73 -0.82
C VAL A 258 21.94 -4.75 0.06
N GLN A 259 21.95 -4.05 1.19
CA GLN A 259 20.78 -4.05 2.09
C GLN A 259 19.64 -3.16 1.55
N SER A 260 19.95 -1.99 1.00
CA SER A 260 18.94 -1.15 0.34
C SER A 260 19.52 -0.34 -0.83
N ALA A 261 18.76 -0.24 -1.91
CA ALA A 261 19.03 0.61 -3.06
C ALA A 261 17.78 1.45 -3.39
N PHE A 262 17.91 2.77 -3.31
CA PHE A 262 16.84 3.74 -3.58
C PHE A 262 17.26 4.67 -4.71
N ILE A 263 16.58 4.61 -5.85
CA ILE A 263 16.90 5.40 -7.04
C ILE A 263 15.68 6.20 -7.43
N THR A 264 15.79 7.53 -7.46
CA THR A 264 14.65 8.40 -7.77
C THR A 264 15.00 9.60 -8.64
N ASN A 265 14.13 9.91 -9.60
CA ASN A 265 14.26 11.04 -10.53
C ASN A 265 15.59 11.09 -11.32
N CYS A 266 16.21 9.94 -11.63
CA CYS A 266 17.50 9.89 -12.33
C CYS A 266 17.35 9.58 -13.84
N THR A 267 18.23 10.12 -14.70
CA THR A 267 18.40 9.68 -16.09
C THR A 267 19.47 8.58 -16.15
N LEU A 268 19.16 7.39 -16.65
CA LEU A 268 20.03 6.21 -16.53
C LEU A 268 20.37 5.56 -17.89
N SER A 269 21.51 5.87 -18.51
CA SER A 269 21.92 5.24 -19.79
C SER A 269 22.78 3.97 -19.62
N GLY A 270 23.14 3.58 -18.39
CA GLY A 270 23.99 2.40 -18.13
C GLY A 270 24.26 2.12 -16.65
N LEU A 271 23.25 1.72 -15.88
CA LEU A 271 23.40 1.24 -14.50
C LEU A 271 23.54 -0.29 -14.47
N THR A 272 24.58 -0.80 -13.80
CA THR A 272 24.72 -2.22 -13.48
C THR A 272 24.84 -2.42 -11.97
N ILE A 273 23.92 -3.18 -11.39
CA ILE A 273 24.01 -3.65 -10.00
C ILE A 273 24.25 -5.15 -10.03
N ASN A 274 25.44 -5.57 -9.64
CA ASN A 274 25.85 -6.96 -9.57
C ASN A 274 26.11 -7.33 -8.10
N ALA A 275 25.09 -7.92 -7.47
CA ALA A 275 25.15 -8.34 -6.07
C ALA A 275 24.60 -9.77 -5.87
N ALA A 276 25.17 -10.52 -4.93
CA ALA A 276 24.68 -11.87 -4.64
C ALA A 276 23.30 -11.86 -3.94
N THR A 277 23.01 -10.80 -3.16
CA THR A 277 21.72 -10.57 -2.52
C THR A 277 21.39 -9.08 -2.45
N ILE A 278 20.13 -8.71 -2.78
CA ILE A 278 19.56 -7.37 -2.57
C ILE A 278 18.35 -7.49 -1.64
N SER A 279 18.40 -6.87 -0.46
CA SER A 279 17.28 -6.96 0.49
C SER A 279 16.11 -6.05 0.13
N ASN A 280 16.36 -4.79 -0.24
CA ASN A 280 15.32 -3.85 -0.67
C ASN A 280 15.76 -3.05 -1.91
N LEU A 281 15.00 -3.13 -3.00
CA LEU A 281 15.20 -2.31 -4.20
C LEU A 281 13.95 -1.47 -4.46
N GLN A 282 14.13 -0.15 -4.50
CA GLN A 282 13.07 0.80 -4.82
C GLN A 282 13.54 1.77 -5.91
N VAL A 283 12.86 1.77 -7.04
CA VAL A 283 13.13 2.67 -8.17
C VAL A 283 11.88 3.47 -8.47
N ILE A 284 12.01 4.80 -8.46
CA ILE A 284 10.90 5.75 -8.59
C ILE A 284 11.26 6.77 -9.69
N GLY A 285 10.66 6.66 -10.87
CA GLY A 285 10.88 7.60 -11.99
C GLY A 285 11.11 6.90 -13.32
N GLU A 286 11.40 7.68 -14.37
CA GLU A 286 11.69 7.16 -15.71
C GLU A 286 13.10 6.56 -15.78
N ILE A 287 13.20 5.26 -16.04
CA ILE A 287 14.46 4.58 -16.37
C ILE A 287 14.58 4.58 -17.90
N GLN A 288 15.56 5.29 -18.48
CA GLN A 288 15.75 5.39 -19.93
C GLN A 288 17.07 4.75 -20.39
N GLY A 289 17.07 3.48 -20.82
CA GLY A 289 18.26 2.82 -21.43
C GLY A 289 18.41 1.31 -21.12
N ASP A 290 19.48 0.70 -21.64
CA ASP A 290 19.83 -0.74 -21.48
C ASP A 290 20.42 -1.05 -20.08
N ASN A 291 19.65 -0.79 -19.02
CA ASN A 291 20.09 -0.98 -17.64
C ASN A 291 19.97 -2.45 -17.22
N ILE A 292 21.05 -3.02 -16.64
CA ILE A 292 21.10 -4.43 -16.22
C ILE A 292 21.13 -4.51 -14.69
N ILE A 293 20.03 -4.90 -14.07
CA ILE A 293 20.01 -5.27 -12.64
C ILE A 293 20.11 -6.80 -12.57
N SER A 294 21.27 -7.33 -12.18
CA SER A 294 21.50 -8.78 -12.07
C SER A 294 21.79 -9.14 -10.61
N ALA A 295 20.82 -9.72 -9.92
CA ALA A 295 21.01 -10.30 -8.59
C ALA A 295 20.32 -11.65 -8.52
N ASN A 296 21.02 -12.65 -8.00
CA ASN A 296 20.48 -14.01 -7.87
C ASN A 296 19.38 -14.10 -6.80
N ASN A 297 19.38 -13.20 -5.81
CA ASN A 297 18.42 -13.17 -4.72
C ASN A 297 17.93 -11.72 -4.46
N ILE A 298 16.78 -11.34 -5.01
CA ILE A 298 16.06 -10.10 -4.65
C ILE A 298 14.97 -10.49 -3.65
N GLN A 299 15.01 -9.96 -2.42
CA GLN A 299 14.06 -10.34 -1.37
C GLN A 299 12.75 -9.53 -1.45
N ASN A 300 12.84 -8.20 -1.55
CA ASN A 300 11.69 -7.31 -1.70
C ASN A 300 11.89 -6.38 -2.90
N LEU A 301 10.93 -6.39 -3.84
CA LEU A 301 10.95 -5.59 -5.06
C LEU A 301 9.71 -4.68 -5.10
N ALA A 302 9.90 -3.38 -4.92
CA ALA A 302 8.84 -2.38 -5.06
C ALA A 302 9.16 -1.46 -6.24
N ILE A 303 8.70 -1.82 -7.44
CA ILE A 303 8.87 -0.97 -8.62
C ILE A 303 7.54 -0.34 -9.01
N ARG A 304 7.51 0.99 -9.12
CA ARG A 304 6.39 1.75 -9.66
C ARG A 304 6.71 2.14 -11.10
N PHE A 305 6.33 1.30 -12.05
CA PHE A 305 6.54 1.56 -13.48
C PHE A 305 5.34 2.33 -14.06
N TYR A 306 5.58 3.46 -14.70
CA TYR A 306 4.54 4.17 -15.47
C TYR A 306 4.47 3.77 -16.95
N HIS A 307 5.48 3.07 -17.51
CA HIS A 307 5.52 2.72 -18.94
C HIS A 307 6.23 1.36 -19.22
N LEU A 308 5.57 0.23 -18.90
CA LEU A 308 6.15 -1.11 -19.10
C LEU A 308 6.26 -1.54 -20.58
N GLU A 309 5.57 -0.87 -21.50
CA GLU A 309 5.29 -1.44 -22.82
C GLU A 309 6.47 -1.42 -23.81
N THR A 310 7.41 -0.48 -23.72
CA THR A 310 8.42 -0.29 -24.77
C THR A 310 9.71 -1.08 -24.54
N GLY A 311 10.16 -1.23 -23.30
CA GLY A 311 11.42 -1.93 -22.98
C GLY A 311 11.34 -3.46 -23.09
N LEU A 312 10.21 -4.05 -22.71
CA LEU A 312 9.99 -5.50 -22.77
C LEU A 312 9.79 -6.01 -24.21
N GLN A 313 9.29 -5.16 -25.12
CA GLN A 313 9.14 -5.51 -26.53
C GLN A 313 10.47 -5.75 -27.25
N GLY A 314 11.58 -5.19 -26.75
CA GLY A 314 12.91 -5.37 -27.34
C GLY A 314 13.49 -6.78 -27.14
N VAL A 315 13.13 -7.47 -26.05
CA VAL A 315 13.70 -8.78 -25.70
C VAL A 315 12.96 -9.95 -26.35
N ILE A 316 11.68 -9.78 -26.69
CA ILE A 316 10.80 -10.86 -27.17
C ILE A 316 10.42 -10.66 -28.66
N GLY A 317 10.84 -9.55 -29.28
CA GLY A 317 10.25 -9.06 -30.53
C GLY A 317 8.82 -8.56 -30.28
N SER A 318 8.16 -8.00 -31.31
CA SER A 318 6.74 -7.64 -31.21
C SER A 318 5.95 -8.84 -30.70
N THR A 319 5.39 -8.80 -29.48
CA THR A 319 4.55 -9.88 -28.94
C THR A 319 3.08 -9.68 -29.28
N LEU A 320 2.74 -8.57 -29.92
CA LEU A 320 1.42 -8.22 -30.40
C LEU A 320 1.47 -8.08 -31.93
N TRP A 321 0.50 -8.67 -32.60
CA TRP A 321 0.31 -8.56 -34.04
C TRP A 321 -1.12 -8.15 -34.32
N GLU A 322 -1.27 -6.99 -34.94
CA GLU A 322 -2.54 -6.51 -35.44
C GLU A 322 -3.07 -7.47 -36.51
N ALA A 323 -4.36 -7.80 -36.44
CA ALA A 323 -4.98 -8.82 -37.27
C ALA A 323 -4.92 -8.45 -38.75
N GLU A 324 -4.98 -7.15 -39.09
CA GLU A 324 -4.84 -6.65 -40.47
C GLU A 324 -3.44 -6.88 -41.07
N HIS A 325 -2.44 -7.17 -40.22
CA HIS A 325 -1.09 -7.54 -40.62
C HIS A 325 -0.84 -9.06 -40.57
N LEU A 326 -1.84 -9.86 -40.17
CA LEU A 326 -1.81 -11.31 -40.24
C LEU A 326 -2.35 -11.81 -41.59
N ASN A 327 -2.26 -13.12 -41.83
CA ASN A 327 -2.92 -13.70 -42.98
C ASN A 327 -4.41 -13.85 -42.67
N TYR A 328 -5.25 -13.65 -43.68
CA TYR A 328 -6.68 -13.87 -43.56
C TYR A 328 -7.17 -14.69 -44.75
N GLY A 329 -8.03 -15.65 -44.44
CA GLY A 329 -8.50 -16.67 -45.37
C GLY A 329 -9.92 -16.40 -45.87
N ASN A 330 -10.62 -17.46 -46.26
CA ASN A 330 -11.94 -17.35 -46.86
C ASN A 330 -12.94 -16.62 -45.94
N GLY A 331 -13.56 -15.56 -46.45
CA GLY A 331 -14.54 -14.73 -45.73
C GLY A 331 -13.94 -13.64 -44.83
N GLY A 332 -12.62 -13.58 -44.64
CA GLY A 332 -11.96 -12.53 -43.85
C GLY A 332 -11.59 -11.30 -44.68
N TYR A 333 -11.88 -10.09 -44.22
CA TYR A 333 -11.44 -8.83 -44.84
C TYR A 333 -11.23 -7.72 -43.81
N VAL A 334 -10.29 -6.81 -44.10
CA VAL A 334 -9.98 -5.68 -43.23
C VAL A 334 -11.09 -4.63 -43.28
N VAL A 335 -11.56 -4.17 -42.13
CA VAL A 335 -12.55 -3.10 -41.96
C VAL A 335 -11.98 -1.98 -41.09
N SER A 336 -12.44 -0.75 -41.32
CA SER A 336 -12.17 0.35 -40.40
C SER A 336 -13.06 0.25 -39.19
N ASP A 337 -12.45 0.34 -38.02
CA ASP A 337 -13.13 0.28 -36.73
C ASP A 337 -12.41 1.19 -35.74
N PRO A 338 -12.89 2.41 -35.48
CA PRO A 338 -12.20 3.37 -34.61
C PRO A 338 -11.97 2.90 -33.16
N THR A 339 -12.62 1.80 -32.75
CA THR A 339 -12.48 1.21 -31.41
C THR A 339 -11.44 0.08 -31.34
N ALA A 340 -10.91 -0.36 -32.48
CA ALA A 340 -9.78 -1.27 -32.61
C ALA A 340 -8.47 -0.60 -32.16
N SER A 341 -7.45 -1.38 -31.78
CA SER A 341 -6.14 -0.87 -31.31
C SER A 341 -5.50 0.10 -32.30
N ASN A 342 -5.57 -0.24 -33.59
CA ASN A 342 -4.99 0.53 -34.69
C ASN A 342 -6.05 1.14 -35.62
N GLY A 343 -7.30 1.22 -35.16
CA GLY A 343 -8.42 1.75 -35.95
C GLY A 343 -8.89 0.84 -37.11
N GLN A 344 -8.35 -0.37 -37.21
CA GLN A 344 -8.70 -1.40 -38.20
C GLN A 344 -8.84 -2.77 -37.53
N ALA A 345 -9.63 -3.66 -38.12
CA ALA A 345 -9.79 -5.04 -37.64
C ALA A 345 -10.05 -5.97 -38.84
N VAL A 346 -9.86 -7.28 -38.67
CA VAL A 346 -10.30 -8.27 -39.67
C VAL A 346 -11.69 -8.77 -39.32
N GLU A 347 -12.65 -8.58 -40.23
CA GLU A 347 -14.04 -9.01 -40.11
C GLU A 347 -14.31 -10.26 -40.92
N CYS A 348 -15.19 -11.13 -40.41
CA CYS A 348 -15.80 -12.21 -41.15
C CYS A 348 -17.32 -12.26 -40.84
N ILE A 349 -18.14 -12.40 -41.88
CA ILE A 349 -19.61 -12.42 -41.76
C ILE A 349 -20.25 -13.72 -42.24
N THR A 350 -19.49 -14.55 -42.95
CA THR A 350 -19.91 -15.85 -43.47
C THR A 350 -19.06 -16.94 -42.85
N LYS A 351 -19.67 -18.06 -42.46
CA LYS A 351 -18.99 -19.22 -41.91
C LYS A 351 -17.71 -19.55 -42.70
N SER A 352 -16.57 -19.62 -42.00
CA SER A 352 -15.26 -19.89 -42.62
C SER A 352 -14.87 -21.37 -42.55
N ASP A 353 -15.45 -22.14 -41.63
CA ASP A 353 -15.15 -23.56 -41.41
C ASP A 353 -15.42 -24.44 -42.65
N PRO A 354 -14.49 -25.33 -43.07
CA PRO A 354 -13.34 -25.85 -42.29
C PRO A 354 -12.09 -24.96 -42.26
N ASP A 355 -12.07 -23.85 -43.00
CA ASP A 355 -10.94 -22.92 -43.08
C ASP A 355 -10.97 -21.85 -41.97
N TYR A 356 -9.86 -21.14 -41.85
CA TYR A 356 -9.66 -20.05 -40.89
C TYR A 356 -9.69 -18.71 -41.62
N PHE A 357 -10.38 -17.72 -41.05
CA PHE A 357 -10.46 -16.38 -41.65
C PHE A 357 -9.37 -15.45 -41.14
N VAL A 358 -8.72 -15.74 -40.01
CA VAL A 358 -7.48 -15.10 -39.53
C VAL A 358 -6.51 -16.18 -39.10
N TYR A 359 -5.26 -16.12 -39.54
CA TYR A 359 -4.20 -17.05 -39.12
C TYR A 359 -2.80 -16.44 -39.19
N GLY A 360 -1.90 -16.95 -38.36
CA GLY A 360 -0.62 -16.33 -38.03
C GLY A 360 -0.68 -15.64 -36.66
N PRO A 361 0.38 -14.95 -36.22
CA PRO A 361 1.69 -14.90 -36.87
C PRO A 361 2.36 -16.27 -36.83
N TYR A 362 3.32 -16.50 -37.72
CA TYR A 362 4.22 -17.65 -37.65
C TYR A 362 5.47 -17.27 -36.85
N ARG A 363 5.58 -17.74 -35.61
CA ARG A 363 6.68 -17.34 -34.71
C ARG A 363 7.34 -18.51 -34.02
N THR A 364 8.64 -18.65 -34.22
CA THR A 364 9.49 -19.55 -33.42
C THR A 364 9.70 -18.94 -32.04
N LEU A 365 9.20 -19.63 -31.01
CA LEU A 365 9.32 -19.17 -29.62
C LEU A 365 10.40 -19.97 -28.88
N PRO A 366 11.06 -19.38 -27.86
CA PRO A 366 11.86 -20.16 -26.91
C PRO A 366 11.05 -21.28 -26.24
N PRO A 367 11.68 -22.37 -25.77
CA PRO A 367 10.96 -23.45 -25.10
C PRO A 367 10.24 -22.96 -23.83
N GLY A 368 9.00 -23.39 -23.62
CA GLY A 368 8.24 -23.04 -22.42
C GLY A 368 6.72 -23.02 -22.64
N ASP A 369 6.00 -22.61 -21.61
CA ASP A 369 4.55 -22.40 -21.64
C ASP A 369 4.26 -20.94 -22.03
N TYR A 370 3.20 -20.70 -22.79
CA TYR A 370 2.81 -19.36 -23.25
C TYR A 370 1.30 -19.10 -23.13
N PHE A 371 0.94 -17.86 -22.79
CA PHE A 371 -0.43 -17.34 -22.94
C PHE A 371 -0.59 -16.67 -24.31
N ILE A 372 -1.64 -17.06 -25.04
CA ILE A 372 -2.00 -16.49 -26.33
C ILE A 372 -3.33 -15.76 -26.19
N HIS A 373 -3.32 -14.46 -26.40
CA HIS A 373 -4.47 -13.58 -26.25
C HIS A 373 -5.03 -13.18 -27.62
N PHE A 374 -6.34 -13.30 -27.78
CA PHE A 374 -7.06 -12.89 -28.98
C PHE A 374 -8.05 -11.79 -28.59
N ARG A 375 -7.89 -10.58 -29.13
CA ARG A 375 -8.87 -9.50 -28.92
C ARG A 375 -9.93 -9.58 -30.02
N ILE A 376 -11.15 -9.95 -29.64
CA ILE A 376 -12.24 -10.30 -30.54
C ILE A 376 -13.51 -9.56 -30.10
N LYS A 377 -14.35 -9.19 -31.07
CA LYS A 377 -15.74 -8.79 -30.83
C LYS A 377 -16.68 -9.42 -31.84
N GLY A 378 -17.96 -9.53 -31.51
CA GLY A 378 -18.94 -10.14 -32.40
C GLY A 378 -20.37 -9.70 -32.10
N VAL A 379 -21.33 -10.47 -32.61
CA VAL A 379 -22.76 -10.22 -32.41
C VAL A 379 -23.23 -10.89 -31.13
N ARG A 380 -24.03 -10.15 -30.35
CA ARG A 380 -24.70 -10.67 -29.16
C ARG A 380 -25.94 -11.46 -29.55
N ALA A 381 -25.99 -12.76 -29.22
CA ALA A 381 -27.17 -13.60 -29.42
C ALA A 381 -27.33 -14.63 -28.30
N ALA A 382 -28.56 -14.89 -27.86
CA ALA A 382 -28.84 -15.87 -26.80
C ALA A 382 -28.99 -17.29 -27.37
N LEU A 383 -27.95 -17.80 -28.04
CA LEU A 383 -27.93 -19.11 -28.68
C LEU A 383 -26.88 -20.02 -28.03
N THR A 384 -27.15 -21.32 -27.92
CA THR A 384 -26.20 -22.31 -27.38
C THR A 384 -25.34 -22.96 -28.47
N ILE A 385 -25.46 -22.49 -29.71
CA ILE A 385 -24.71 -23.05 -30.84
C ILE A 385 -23.26 -22.53 -30.84
N PRO A 386 -22.27 -23.35 -31.27
CA PRO A 386 -20.90 -22.92 -31.48
C PRO A 386 -20.84 -21.71 -32.42
N TYR A 387 -20.12 -20.67 -32.01
CA TYR A 387 -20.01 -19.42 -32.75
C TYR A 387 -18.66 -19.31 -33.45
N PHE A 388 -17.56 -19.44 -32.71
CA PHE A 388 -16.21 -19.37 -33.29
C PHE A 388 -15.21 -20.24 -32.53
N VAL A 389 -14.06 -20.48 -33.15
CA VAL A 389 -12.94 -21.21 -32.52
C VAL A 389 -11.68 -20.38 -32.62
N ILE A 390 -10.91 -20.40 -31.53
CA ILE A 390 -9.54 -19.91 -31.48
C ILE A 390 -8.61 -21.10 -31.26
N ASP A 391 -7.57 -21.20 -32.09
CA ASP A 391 -6.59 -22.28 -32.06
C ASP A 391 -5.16 -21.73 -31.94
N VAL A 392 -4.30 -22.49 -31.27
CA VAL A 392 -2.84 -22.33 -31.28
C VAL A 392 -2.26 -23.64 -31.77
N ASN A 393 -1.57 -23.59 -32.90
CA ASN A 393 -0.95 -24.74 -33.53
C ASN A 393 0.56 -24.69 -33.46
N ASP A 394 1.16 -25.87 -33.35
CA ASP A 394 2.56 -26.09 -33.62
C ASP A 394 2.75 -26.26 -35.13
N PHE A 395 3.20 -25.21 -35.79
CA PHE A 395 3.42 -25.18 -37.23
C PHE A 395 4.73 -25.90 -37.58
N PHE A 396 4.62 -27.22 -37.78
CA PHE A 396 5.65 -28.06 -38.40
C PHE A 396 5.11 -28.67 -39.70
N PRO A 397 5.44 -28.11 -40.88
CA PRO A 397 5.01 -28.68 -42.16
C PRO A 397 5.50 -30.13 -42.30
N PRO A 398 4.67 -31.09 -42.77
CA PRO A 398 3.36 -30.92 -43.40
C PRO A 398 2.15 -31.13 -42.47
N SER A 399 2.34 -31.45 -41.18
CA SER A 399 1.25 -31.71 -40.24
C SER A 399 1.52 -31.03 -38.90
N GLY A 400 0.99 -29.83 -38.73
CA GLY A 400 0.99 -29.16 -37.42
C GLY A 400 -0.06 -29.77 -36.48
N SER A 401 0.28 -29.90 -35.20
CA SER A 401 -0.67 -30.33 -34.17
C SER A 401 -1.26 -29.13 -33.44
N VAL A 402 -2.54 -29.19 -33.11
CA VAL A 402 -3.18 -28.20 -32.24
C VAL A 402 -2.61 -28.34 -30.83
N LEU A 403 -1.97 -27.28 -30.33
CA LEU A 403 -1.44 -27.17 -28.97
C LEU A 403 -2.52 -26.76 -27.97
N ALA A 404 -3.38 -25.83 -28.37
CA ALA A 404 -4.52 -25.35 -27.58
C ALA A 404 -5.66 -24.94 -28.49
N SER A 405 -6.90 -25.14 -28.05
CA SER A 405 -8.10 -24.75 -28.79
C SER A 405 -9.23 -24.42 -27.82
N ALA A 406 -10.05 -23.41 -28.14
CA ALA A 406 -11.33 -23.18 -27.50
C ALA A 406 -12.40 -22.91 -28.54
N THR A 407 -13.51 -23.66 -28.44
CA THR A 407 -14.74 -23.39 -29.18
C THR A 407 -15.68 -22.60 -28.28
N LEU A 408 -16.05 -21.40 -28.71
CA LEU A 408 -16.91 -20.49 -27.96
C LEU A 408 -18.29 -20.45 -28.60
N THR A 409 -19.34 -20.68 -27.81
CA THR A 409 -20.74 -20.53 -28.21
C THR A 409 -21.19 -19.07 -28.10
N PHE A 410 -22.32 -18.71 -28.70
CA PHE A 410 -22.88 -17.36 -28.50
C PHE A 410 -23.20 -17.07 -27.03
N LEU A 411 -23.59 -18.09 -26.26
CA LEU A 411 -23.87 -17.96 -24.84
C LEU A 411 -22.61 -17.66 -24.02
N ASP A 412 -21.47 -18.27 -24.36
CA ASP A 412 -20.19 -18.07 -23.66
C ASP A 412 -19.69 -16.62 -23.73
N VAL A 413 -20.04 -15.91 -24.80
CA VAL A 413 -19.61 -14.53 -25.08
C VAL A 413 -20.76 -13.51 -24.98
N TYR A 414 -21.93 -13.92 -24.48
CA TYR A 414 -23.15 -13.12 -24.50
C TYR A 414 -23.03 -11.81 -23.73
N ASP A 415 -22.33 -11.81 -22.60
CA ASP A 415 -22.14 -10.62 -21.77
C ASP A 415 -20.93 -9.77 -22.19
N ASP A 416 -20.03 -10.36 -23.00
CA ASP A 416 -18.84 -9.69 -23.51
C ASP A 416 -19.14 -8.89 -24.79
N PHE A 417 -20.02 -9.41 -25.66
CA PHE A 417 -20.35 -8.79 -26.95
C PHE A 417 -21.50 -7.78 -26.83
N PRO A 418 -21.48 -6.67 -27.60
CA PRO A 418 -20.67 -6.42 -28.80
C PRO A 418 -19.31 -5.73 -28.56
N GLU A 419 -18.87 -5.57 -27.32
CA GLU A 419 -17.63 -4.89 -26.99
C GLU A 419 -16.39 -5.77 -27.28
N TRP A 420 -15.22 -5.14 -27.34
CA TRP A 420 -13.95 -5.86 -27.49
C TRP A 420 -13.61 -6.67 -26.24
N ARG A 421 -13.35 -7.95 -26.43
CA ARG A 421 -12.98 -8.88 -25.37
C ARG A 421 -11.68 -9.62 -25.70
N VAL A 422 -10.86 -9.85 -24.68
CA VAL A 422 -9.63 -10.63 -24.80
C VAL A 422 -9.86 -12.06 -24.32
N PHE A 423 -9.75 -13.03 -25.22
CA PHE A 423 -9.80 -14.46 -24.94
C PHE A 423 -8.38 -15.01 -24.85
N THR A 424 -8.08 -15.81 -23.83
CA THR A 424 -6.71 -16.29 -23.56
C THR A 424 -6.65 -17.81 -23.60
N LEU A 425 -5.69 -18.36 -24.35
CA LEU A 425 -5.34 -19.78 -24.36
C LEU A 425 -3.97 -19.99 -23.72
N LEU A 426 -3.83 -21.04 -22.92
CA LEU A 426 -2.53 -21.53 -22.48
C LEU A 426 -2.03 -22.56 -23.50
N ALA A 427 -0.89 -22.29 -24.13
CA ALA A 427 -0.16 -23.20 -25.00
C ALA A 427 1.01 -23.82 -24.21
N PRO A 428 0.85 -25.03 -23.65
CA PRO A 428 1.87 -25.63 -22.80
C PRO A 428 2.97 -26.33 -23.62
N GLY A 429 4.18 -26.35 -23.06
CA GLY A 429 5.25 -27.24 -23.48
C GLY A 429 5.79 -26.98 -24.89
N ILE A 430 5.83 -25.73 -25.34
CA ILE A 430 6.45 -25.37 -26.62
C ILE A 430 7.92 -25.80 -26.56
N LYS A 431 8.36 -26.58 -27.55
CA LYS A 431 9.73 -27.08 -27.63
C LYS A 431 10.65 -26.10 -28.34
N ALA A 432 11.97 -26.23 -28.13
CA ALA A 432 12.97 -25.45 -28.85
C ALA A 432 12.75 -25.57 -30.38
N ASN A 433 12.84 -24.46 -31.10
CA ASN A 433 12.73 -24.39 -32.57
C ASN A 433 11.32 -24.69 -33.14
N HIS A 434 10.29 -24.79 -32.31
CA HIS A 434 8.92 -24.93 -32.77
C HIS A 434 8.33 -23.57 -33.13
N THR A 435 7.60 -23.50 -34.25
CA THR A 435 6.96 -22.28 -34.72
C THR A 435 5.48 -22.36 -34.38
N ILE A 436 4.95 -21.41 -33.60
CA ILE A 436 3.52 -21.35 -33.39
C ILE A 436 2.81 -20.64 -34.54
N GLU A 437 1.56 -21.02 -34.74
CA GLU A 437 0.59 -20.32 -35.57
C GLU A 437 -0.70 -20.20 -34.78
N THR A 438 -1.26 -18.99 -34.69
CA THR A 438 -2.58 -18.80 -34.10
C THR A 438 -3.64 -18.73 -35.20
N ARG A 439 -4.87 -19.17 -34.91
CA ARG A 439 -5.93 -19.21 -35.92
C ARG A 439 -7.28 -18.89 -35.32
N VAL A 440 -8.13 -18.22 -36.10
CA VAL A 440 -9.53 -17.93 -35.74
C VAL A 440 -10.44 -18.39 -36.88
N LYS A 441 -11.47 -19.16 -36.54
CA LYS A 441 -12.51 -19.59 -37.50
C LYS A 441 -13.91 -19.26 -37.02
N LEU A 442 -14.77 -18.89 -37.95
CA LEU A 442 -16.17 -18.59 -37.73
C LEU A 442 -17.01 -19.82 -38.08
N LEU A 443 -17.84 -20.28 -37.13
CA LEU A 443 -18.64 -21.51 -37.26
C LEU A 443 -20.08 -21.26 -37.73
N TYR A 444 -20.55 -20.01 -37.71
CA TYR A 444 -21.92 -19.63 -38.02
C TYR A 444 -21.98 -18.26 -38.73
N ASP A 445 -22.94 -18.06 -39.65
CA ASP A 445 -23.08 -16.83 -40.46
C ASP A 445 -23.50 -15.63 -39.61
N GLN A 446 -22.54 -14.98 -38.94
CA GLN A 446 -22.68 -13.77 -38.13
C GLN A 446 -21.37 -12.97 -38.12
N THR A 447 -21.44 -11.67 -37.87
CA THR A 447 -20.26 -10.79 -37.83
C THR A 447 -19.33 -11.12 -36.66
N LEU A 448 -18.08 -11.44 -36.96
CA LEU A 448 -17.00 -11.57 -35.97
C LEU A 448 -15.80 -10.73 -36.43
N ARG A 449 -15.19 -9.99 -35.51
CA ARG A 449 -14.01 -9.15 -35.77
C ARG A 449 -12.86 -9.55 -34.85
N VAL A 450 -11.67 -9.63 -35.40
CA VAL A 450 -10.41 -9.84 -34.67
C VAL A 450 -9.58 -8.57 -34.80
N ASP A 451 -9.13 -8.05 -33.67
CA ASP A 451 -8.29 -6.85 -33.58
C ASP A 451 -6.82 -7.21 -33.59
N TYR A 452 -6.36 -7.97 -32.59
CA TYR A 452 -4.97 -8.43 -32.52
C TYR A 452 -4.85 -9.80 -31.88
N VAL A 453 -3.68 -10.39 -32.08
CA VAL A 453 -3.19 -11.54 -31.33
C VAL A 453 -1.94 -11.15 -30.54
N LYS A 454 -1.86 -11.54 -29.27
CA LYS A 454 -0.70 -11.30 -28.40
C LYS A 454 -0.17 -12.60 -27.79
N VAL A 455 1.14 -12.77 -27.68
CA VAL A 455 1.81 -13.97 -27.17
C VAL A 455 2.73 -13.61 -26.00
N GLU A 456 2.56 -14.24 -24.84
CA GLU A 456 3.33 -13.93 -23.62
C GLU A 456 3.87 -15.22 -22.95
N PRO A 457 5.12 -15.27 -22.45
CA PRO A 457 5.61 -16.41 -21.68
C PRO A 457 4.83 -16.59 -20.38
N ALA A 458 4.32 -17.80 -20.12
CA ALA A 458 3.56 -18.12 -18.91
C ALA A 458 4.47 -18.20 -17.65
N GLY A 459 5.80 -18.29 -17.80
CA GLY A 459 6.73 -18.38 -16.65
C GLY A 459 7.23 -17.03 -16.10
N GLY A 460 7.22 -15.95 -16.90
CA GLY A 460 7.84 -14.67 -16.51
C GLY A 460 6.91 -13.74 -15.73
N PHE A 461 5.59 -13.87 -15.92
CA PHE A 461 4.60 -12.92 -15.42
C PHE A 461 3.29 -13.58 -14.95
N ALA A 462 3.19 -14.91 -14.84
CA ALA A 462 1.94 -15.58 -14.41
C ALA A 462 1.48 -15.27 -12.98
N ASN A 463 2.33 -14.68 -12.13
CA ASN A 463 1.89 -14.14 -10.84
C ASN A 463 1.29 -12.73 -10.94
N TYR A 464 1.35 -12.09 -12.11
CA TYR A 464 0.74 -10.79 -12.39
C TYR A 464 0.14 -10.78 -13.81
N PRO A 465 -0.93 -11.56 -14.07
CA PRO A 465 -1.75 -11.25 -15.24
C PRO A 465 -2.18 -9.78 -15.14
N PHE A 466 -2.17 -9.04 -16.26
CA PHE A 466 -2.69 -7.67 -16.41
C PHE A 466 -4.22 -7.55 -16.15
N TYR A 467 -4.76 -8.37 -15.27
CA TYR A 467 -5.92 -8.05 -14.47
C TYR A 467 -5.39 -7.52 -13.15
N PHE A 468 -5.56 -6.22 -12.89
CA PHE A 468 -5.47 -5.66 -11.55
C PHE A 468 -6.54 -6.32 -10.66
N LYS A 469 -6.30 -7.56 -10.23
CA LYS A 469 -6.96 -8.12 -9.07
C LYS A 469 -6.14 -7.66 -7.88
N ILE A 470 -6.53 -6.51 -7.36
CA ILE A 470 -6.06 -6.07 -6.06
C ILE A 470 -6.65 -7.07 -5.04
N ASN A 471 -5.81 -7.90 -4.43
CA ASN A 471 -6.19 -8.74 -3.29
C ASN A 471 -5.89 -7.99 -1.99
N THR A 472 -6.27 -8.56 -0.85
CA THR A 472 -6.04 -7.96 0.47
C THR A 472 -4.56 -7.66 0.72
N ASP A 473 -3.66 -8.50 0.22
CA ASP A 473 -2.22 -8.39 0.47
C ASP A 473 -1.58 -7.24 -0.33
N HIS A 474 -2.28 -6.74 -1.35
CA HIS A 474 -1.87 -5.58 -2.16
C HIS A 474 -2.37 -4.25 -1.61
N ILE A 475 -3.20 -4.25 -0.55
CA ILE A 475 -3.79 -3.06 0.05
C ILE A 475 -3.38 -3.03 1.51
N GLU A 476 -2.49 -2.11 1.90
CA GLU A 476 -2.25 -1.83 3.32
C GLU A 476 -3.57 -1.45 3.99
N ASP A 477 -3.73 -1.80 5.27
CA ASP A 477 -4.88 -1.38 6.07
C ASP A 477 -5.12 0.13 5.87
N PHE A 478 -6.37 0.49 5.55
CA PHE A 478 -6.81 1.87 5.26
C PHE A 478 -6.25 2.53 3.98
N ALA A 479 -5.57 1.80 3.08
CA ALA A 479 -5.05 2.40 1.85
C ALA A 479 -6.16 2.88 0.88
N ILE A 480 -7.37 2.32 0.95
CA ILE A 480 -8.55 2.79 0.21
C ILE A 480 -9.39 3.66 1.14
N THR A 481 -9.31 4.99 0.96
CA THR A 481 -10.08 5.98 1.75
C THR A 481 -11.27 6.50 0.95
N SER A 482 -12.25 7.12 1.63
CA SER A 482 -13.41 7.75 0.97
C SER A 482 -13.00 8.83 -0.04
N SER A 483 -11.87 9.51 0.16
CA SER A 483 -11.35 10.49 -0.80
C SER A 483 -10.81 9.89 -2.10
N LYS A 484 -10.53 8.58 -2.12
CA LYS A 484 -10.00 7.84 -3.27
C LYS A 484 -11.09 7.13 -4.09
N ILE A 485 -12.33 7.11 -3.58
CA ILE A 485 -13.49 6.59 -4.29
C ILE A 485 -14.44 7.78 -4.50
N GLY A 486 -14.56 8.27 -5.73
CA GLY A 486 -15.52 9.32 -6.05
C GLY A 486 -16.96 8.86 -5.77
N ASP A 487 -17.84 9.82 -5.48
CA ASP A 487 -19.26 9.54 -5.22
C ASP A 487 -19.87 8.71 -6.35
N LEU A 488 -20.61 7.64 -5.99
CA LEU A 488 -21.33 6.76 -6.92
C LEU A 488 -20.44 6.00 -7.94
N GLN A 489 -19.13 5.94 -7.72
CA GLN A 489 -18.21 5.19 -8.60
C GLN A 489 -18.37 3.67 -8.51
N ILE A 490 -18.81 3.16 -7.35
CA ILE A 490 -19.15 1.74 -7.19
C ILE A 490 -20.65 1.55 -7.43
N LYS A 491 -20.99 0.95 -8.57
CA LYS A 491 -22.37 0.67 -8.99
C LYS A 491 -22.70 -0.80 -8.75
N SER A 492 -24.00 -1.14 -8.77
CA SER A 492 -24.46 -2.53 -8.56
C SER A 492 -23.87 -3.53 -9.54
N ASN A 493 -23.48 -3.12 -10.75
CA ASN A 493 -22.82 -3.97 -11.73
C ASN A 493 -21.30 -4.13 -11.49
N HIS A 494 -20.69 -3.32 -10.63
CA HIS A 494 -19.27 -3.46 -10.23
C HIS A 494 -19.10 -4.49 -9.12
N ILE A 495 -20.20 -4.89 -8.47
CA ILE A 495 -20.24 -5.89 -7.43
C ILE A 495 -21.05 -7.05 -8.00
N GLY A 496 -20.43 -8.22 -8.20
CA GLY A 496 -21.20 -9.39 -8.61
C GLY A 496 -22.37 -9.63 -7.66
N ASN A 497 -23.52 -10.08 -8.18
CA ASN A 497 -24.68 -10.37 -7.33
C ASN A 497 -24.27 -11.26 -6.15
N PHE A 498 -24.58 -10.82 -4.93
CA PHE A 498 -24.27 -11.52 -3.66
C PHE A 498 -22.77 -11.66 -3.32
N GLN A 499 -21.89 -10.85 -3.91
CA GLN A 499 -20.45 -10.85 -3.56
C GLN A 499 -20.18 -10.22 -2.18
N ILE A 500 -21.05 -9.32 -1.70
CA ILE A 500 -21.00 -8.86 -0.31
C ILE A 500 -21.91 -9.76 0.52
N LYS A 501 -21.28 -10.67 1.27
CA LYS A 501 -21.94 -11.54 2.24
C LYS A 501 -21.83 -10.91 3.63
N ASN A 502 -22.70 -11.28 4.57
CA ASN A 502 -22.57 -10.85 5.96
C ASN A 502 -21.19 -11.21 6.56
N ALA A 503 -20.59 -12.32 6.11
CA ALA A 503 -19.23 -12.71 6.50
C ALA A 503 -18.12 -11.77 5.99
N HIS A 504 -18.41 -10.92 5.00
CA HIS A 504 -17.46 -9.94 4.44
C HIS A 504 -17.65 -8.54 5.05
N ILE A 505 -18.60 -8.38 5.97
CA ILE A 505 -18.84 -7.13 6.70
C ILE A 505 -18.33 -7.36 8.12
N ASP A 506 -17.20 -6.75 8.45
CA ASP A 506 -16.71 -6.80 9.84
C ASP A 506 -17.74 -6.19 10.78
N THR A 507 -17.86 -6.78 11.97
CA THR A 507 -18.78 -6.32 13.02
C THR A 507 -18.62 -4.82 13.20
N LEU A 508 -19.71 -4.04 13.00
CA LEU A 508 -19.76 -2.57 13.15
C LEU A 508 -19.20 -1.71 12.00
N GLN A 509 -18.83 -2.26 10.82
CA GLN A 509 -18.37 -1.42 9.70
C GLN A 509 -19.47 -0.59 9.02
N ILE A 510 -20.72 -1.08 9.02
CA ILE A 510 -21.88 -0.26 8.67
C ILE A 510 -22.40 0.36 9.96
N THR A 511 -21.90 1.55 10.28
CA THR A 511 -22.41 2.35 11.38
C THR A 511 -23.72 3.03 10.97
N TYR A 512 -24.66 3.10 11.91
CA TYR A 512 -26.04 3.56 11.69
C TYR A 512 -26.15 4.96 11.07
N ASP A 513 -25.14 5.82 11.28
CA ASP A 513 -25.03 7.16 10.70
C ASP A 513 -24.88 7.18 9.17
N ARG A 514 -24.58 6.03 8.53
CA ARG A 514 -24.35 5.91 7.08
C ARG A 514 -25.50 5.29 6.29
N LEU A 515 -26.61 4.92 6.94
CA LEU A 515 -27.81 4.38 6.29
C LEU A 515 -28.91 5.45 6.19
N ILE A 516 -29.66 5.44 5.08
CA ILE A 516 -30.81 6.34 4.87
C ILE A 516 -31.90 5.97 5.90
N LYS A 517 -32.14 6.89 6.83
CA LYS A 517 -33.08 6.74 7.95
C LYS A 517 -34.51 6.52 7.44
N PRO A 518 -35.24 5.48 7.89
CA PRO A 518 -36.63 5.33 7.53
C PRO A 518 -37.48 6.48 8.12
N PRO A 519 -38.50 6.96 7.40
CA PRO A 519 -39.15 8.24 7.71
C PRO A 519 -40.11 8.24 8.91
N ILE A 520 -40.33 7.14 9.64
CA ILE A 520 -41.41 7.08 10.67
C ILE A 520 -40.98 6.33 11.93
N GLY A 521 -40.94 7.06 13.07
CA GLY A 521 -41.05 6.56 14.44
C GLY A 521 -39.93 5.66 14.97
N TRP A 522 -38.71 6.18 14.97
CA TRP A 522 -37.50 5.51 15.45
C TRP A 522 -37.40 5.46 16.99
N ASN A 523 -36.97 4.32 17.54
CA ASN A 523 -36.60 4.17 18.95
C ASN A 523 -35.09 4.46 19.12
N GLU A 524 -34.74 5.53 19.86
CA GLU A 524 -33.34 5.95 20.07
C GLU A 524 -32.64 5.19 21.22
N VAL A 525 -33.29 4.20 21.83
CA VAL A 525 -32.71 3.41 22.93
C VAL A 525 -31.94 2.19 22.38
N VAL A 526 -30.63 2.11 22.67
CA VAL A 526 -29.71 1.11 22.08
C VAL A 526 -29.78 -0.29 22.72
N ASN A 527 -30.51 -0.46 23.82
CA ASN A 527 -30.76 -1.79 24.39
C ASN A 527 -32.06 -1.76 25.21
N PRO A 528 -33.22 -1.65 24.54
CA PRO A 528 -34.49 -1.37 25.21
C PRO A 528 -34.98 -2.54 26.06
N SER A 529 -34.55 -3.78 25.75
CA SER A 529 -34.97 -5.01 26.43
C SER A 529 -33.84 -5.75 27.16
N PHE A 530 -32.73 -5.06 27.45
CA PHE A 530 -31.61 -5.60 28.25
C PHE A 530 -30.93 -6.87 27.71
N GLU A 531 -31.23 -7.25 26.46
CA GLU A 531 -30.68 -8.40 25.75
C GLU A 531 -29.15 -8.39 25.66
N TYR A 532 -28.55 -7.19 25.60
CA TYR A 532 -27.11 -7.02 25.38
C TYR A 532 -26.31 -6.62 26.62
N GLY A 533 -26.95 -6.67 27.79
CA GLY A 533 -26.30 -6.31 29.06
C GLY A 533 -27.12 -5.30 29.86
N MET A 534 -26.63 -4.97 31.06
CA MET A 534 -27.24 -3.94 31.89
C MET A 534 -26.76 -2.55 31.47
N TRP A 535 -27.66 -1.58 31.62
CA TRP A 535 -27.36 -0.16 31.54
C TRP A 535 -26.40 0.30 32.64
N GLU A 536 -25.82 1.50 32.47
CA GLU A 536 -24.86 2.08 33.43
C GLU A 536 -25.48 2.16 34.82
N GLN A 537 -24.80 1.60 35.82
CA GLN A 537 -25.19 1.71 37.22
C GLN A 537 -24.93 3.13 37.73
N ILE A 538 -25.95 3.79 38.28
CA ILE A 538 -25.87 5.18 38.76
C ILE A 538 -25.94 5.32 40.31
N THR A 539 -26.04 4.20 41.02
CA THR A 539 -26.12 4.11 42.49
C THR A 539 -25.23 3.00 43.04
N THR A 540 -25.16 2.83 44.36
CA THR A 540 -24.38 1.75 44.99
C THR A 540 -24.99 0.36 44.79
N SER A 541 -26.31 0.27 44.62
CA SER A 541 -27.01 -0.97 44.22
C SER A 541 -27.38 -0.91 42.73
N THR A 542 -27.55 -2.05 42.06
CA THR A 542 -27.92 -2.13 40.63
C THR A 542 -29.02 -3.14 40.41
N PHE A 543 -29.80 -2.93 39.36
CA PHE A 543 -30.59 -3.99 38.75
C PHE A 543 -29.66 -5.02 38.12
N TYR A 544 -30.09 -6.27 38.07
CA TYR A 544 -29.40 -7.34 37.38
C TYR A 544 -30.16 -7.75 36.12
N LYS A 545 -29.44 -8.31 35.15
CA LYS A 545 -30.04 -8.84 33.92
C LYS A 545 -30.79 -10.13 34.27
N ALA A 546 -32.12 -10.08 34.30
CA ALA A 546 -32.98 -11.18 34.69
C ALA A 546 -33.51 -11.93 33.46
N LYS A 547 -33.58 -13.26 33.50
CA LYS A 547 -34.23 -14.09 32.46
C LYS A 547 -35.75 -14.10 32.65
N PHE A 548 -36.35 -12.93 32.50
CA PHE A 548 -37.79 -12.71 32.64
C PHE A 548 -38.15 -11.43 31.89
N GLY A 549 -38.14 -11.49 30.56
CA GLY A 549 -38.56 -10.39 29.69
C GLY A 549 -40.09 -10.31 29.55
N HIS A 550 -40.59 -9.10 29.32
CA HIS A 550 -41.87 -8.87 28.65
C HIS A 550 -41.77 -9.27 27.17
N SER A 551 -40.68 -8.89 26.52
CA SER A 551 -40.30 -9.38 25.19
C SER A 551 -38.82 -9.76 25.18
N GLY A 552 -38.44 -10.73 24.35
CA GLY A 552 -37.09 -11.30 24.41
C GLY A 552 -36.86 -12.24 25.62
N GLU A 553 -35.59 -12.49 25.94
CA GLU A 553 -35.19 -13.37 27.04
C GLU A 553 -34.97 -12.60 28.35
N TYR A 554 -34.56 -11.33 28.28
CA TYR A 554 -34.05 -10.61 29.44
C TYR A 554 -34.84 -9.34 29.81
N SER A 555 -34.65 -8.90 31.05
CA SER A 555 -35.14 -7.61 31.58
C SER A 555 -34.20 -7.06 32.65
N ALA A 556 -34.39 -5.81 33.07
CA ALA A 556 -33.74 -5.25 34.23
C ALA A 556 -34.50 -5.65 35.50
N GLY A 557 -34.00 -6.63 36.24
CA GLY A 557 -34.65 -7.19 37.42
C GLY A 557 -34.02 -6.82 38.75
N MET A 558 -34.85 -6.82 39.79
CA MET A 558 -34.45 -6.72 41.19
C MET A 558 -35.39 -7.57 42.05
N VAL A 559 -34.81 -8.44 42.88
CA VAL A 559 -35.55 -9.25 43.86
C VAL A 559 -34.95 -8.96 45.23
N TYR A 560 -35.76 -8.40 46.11
CA TYR A 560 -35.38 -7.94 47.43
C TYR A 560 -36.31 -8.53 48.50
N LEU A 561 -35.86 -9.60 49.17
CA LEU A 561 -36.71 -10.41 50.07
C LEU A 561 -36.65 -9.98 51.54
N MET A 562 -35.91 -8.93 51.87
CA MET A 562 -35.72 -8.49 53.25
C MET A 562 -36.91 -7.68 53.78
N THR A 563 -37.02 -7.60 55.11
CA THR A 563 -38.02 -6.80 55.84
C THR A 563 -37.55 -5.38 56.20
N LEU A 564 -36.28 -5.07 55.95
CA LEU A 564 -35.72 -3.73 56.12
C LEU A 564 -35.68 -3.03 54.75
N PRO A 565 -35.76 -1.69 54.67
CA PRO A 565 -35.70 -0.97 53.41
C PRO A 565 -34.38 -1.21 52.65
N SER A 566 -34.45 -1.37 51.32
CA SER A 566 -33.27 -1.44 50.45
C SER A 566 -32.56 -0.10 50.35
N SER A 567 -31.27 -0.11 50.00
CA SER A 567 -30.61 1.10 49.49
C SER A 567 -31.11 1.46 48.08
N PRO A 568 -30.91 2.71 47.62
CA PRO A 568 -31.31 3.10 46.28
C PRO A 568 -30.57 2.29 45.20
N ALA A 569 -31.30 1.92 44.17
CA ALA A 569 -30.82 1.21 42.99
C ALA A 569 -31.27 1.90 41.72
N GLY A 570 -30.37 2.08 40.76
CA GLY A 570 -30.66 2.76 39.51
C GLY A 570 -29.70 2.38 38.40
N ASN A 571 -30.26 2.26 37.20
CA ASN A 571 -29.51 2.08 35.96
C ASN A 571 -30.01 3.07 34.91
N ALA A 572 -29.10 3.56 34.07
CA ALA A 572 -29.36 4.60 33.09
C ALA A 572 -28.85 4.20 31.69
N SER A 573 -29.69 4.38 30.67
CA SER A 573 -29.32 4.20 29.26
C SER A 573 -28.09 5.02 28.91
N GLU A 574 -27.44 4.72 27.79
CA GLU A 574 -26.44 5.64 27.23
C GLU A 574 -27.03 7.03 26.89
N TRP A 575 -26.14 7.98 26.60
CA TRP A 575 -26.49 9.37 26.30
C TRP A 575 -27.13 9.47 24.92
N ILE A 576 -28.42 9.83 24.87
CA ILE A 576 -29.17 10.05 23.64
C ILE A 576 -28.96 11.50 23.20
N LYS A 577 -28.35 11.74 22.03
CA LYS A 577 -28.17 13.08 21.48
C LYS A 577 -29.48 13.55 20.83
N LEU A 578 -30.01 14.67 21.30
CA LEU A 578 -31.31 15.17 20.84
C LEU A 578 -31.24 15.79 19.44
N ASN A 579 -32.25 15.49 18.62
CA ASN A 579 -32.50 16.18 17.36
C ASN A 579 -33.08 17.57 17.63
N THR A 580 -32.35 18.62 17.23
CA THR A 580 -32.75 20.02 17.48
C THR A 580 -33.96 20.47 16.67
N LEU A 581 -34.39 19.69 15.67
CA LEU A 581 -35.58 19.98 14.87
C LEU A 581 -36.87 19.47 15.51
N GLU A 582 -36.75 18.61 16.51
CA GLU A 582 -37.90 18.00 17.18
C GLU A 582 -38.25 18.82 18.44
N HIS A 583 -39.55 18.90 18.75
CA HIS A 583 -40.04 19.69 19.89
C HIS A 583 -40.60 18.83 21.01
N SER A 584 -40.82 17.54 20.77
CA SER A 584 -41.33 16.61 21.76
C SER A 584 -40.77 15.21 21.57
N VAL A 585 -40.85 14.43 22.63
CA VAL A 585 -40.56 13.00 22.63
C VAL A 585 -41.68 12.25 23.32
N VAL A 586 -41.86 10.99 22.94
CA VAL A 586 -42.66 10.01 23.66
C VAL A 586 -41.72 8.98 24.26
N VAL A 587 -41.81 8.78 25.56
CA VAL A 587 -41.04 7.76 26.29
C VAL A 587 -42.00 6.73 26.86
N ALA A 588 -41.67 5.44 26.73
CA ALA A 588 -42.45 4.35 27.29
C ALA A 588 -41.54 3.28 27.91
N SER A 589 -42.11 2.50 28.82
CA SER A 589 -41.46 1.32 29.40
C SER A 589 -42.51 0.34 29.91
N TRP A 590 -42.13 -0.92 30.01
CA TRP A 590 -42.91 -1.95 30.69
C TRP A 590 -42.33 -2.21 32.08
N ILE A 591 -43.21 -2.41 33.05
CA ILE A 591 -42.85 -2.79 34.42
C ILE A 591 -43.67 -4.00 34.87
N TYR A 592 -43.02 -4.94 35.53
CA TYR A 592 -43.64 -5.94 36.39
C TYR A 592 -43.18 -5.64 37.81
N ALA A 593 -44.09 -5.42 38.76
CA ALA A 593 -43.71 -5.11 40.13
C ALA A 593 -44.66 -5.72 41.15
N LYS A 594 -44.08 -6.33 42.19
CA LYS A 594 -44.77 -6.81 43.38
C LYS A 594 -43.97 -6.43 44.60
N LEU A 595 -44.43 -5.45 45.39
CA LEU A 595 -43.73 -4.96 46.57
C LEU A 595 -44.68 -4.68 47.73
N GLN A 596 -44.21 -4.94 48.96
CA GLN A 596 -44.94 -4.63 50.19
C GLN A 596 -44.78 -3.15 50.58
N GLU A 597 -43.57 -2.62 50.52
CA GLU A 597 -43.23 -1.20 50.73
C GLU A 597 -42.11 -0.79 49.77
N GLY A 598 -41.94 0.52 49.57
CA GLY A 598 -40.90 1.12 48.72
C GLY A 598 -41.42 1.77 47.45
N TYR A 599 -40.49 2.24 46.63
CA TYR A 599 -40.75 2.98 45.39
C TYR A 599 -39.96 2.38 44.23
N ALA A 600 -40.57 2.30 43.05
CA ALA A 600 -39.86 2.02 41.81
C ALA A 600 -40.48 2.77 40.63
N CYS A 601 -39.65 3.19 39.69
CA CYS A 601 -40.10 3.91 38.50
C CYS A 601 -39.18 3.69 37.31
N SER A 602 -39.72 3.99 36.13
CA SER A 602 -38.91 4.39 35.00
C SER A 602 -38.73 5.90 35.02
N TRP A 603 -37.69 6.41 34.39
CA TRP A 603 -37.47 7.85 34.35
C TRP A 603 -36.90 8.29 33.02
N VAL A 604 -37.10 9.58 32.72
CA VAL A 604 -36.44 10.29 31.63
C VAL A 604 -35.87 11.60 32.19
N ARG A 605 -34.62 11.89 31.81
CA ARG A 605 -33.90 13.11 32.18
C ARG A 605 -33.37 13.79 30.92
N PHE A 606 -33.43 15.12 30.88
CA PHE A 606 -32.78 15.94 29.85
C PHE A 606 -31.59 16.68 30.43
N TYR A 607 -30.58 16.87 29.59
CA TYR A 607 -29.31 17.47 29.97
C TYR A 607 -28.89 18.53 28.96
N ASP A 608 -28.20 19.56 29.46
CA ASP A 608 -27.58 20.59 28.61
C ASP A 608 -26.32 20.07 27.88
N ALA A 609 -25.66 20.94 27.12
CA ALA A 609 -24.43 20.59 26.39
C ALA A 609 -23.25 20.19 27.30
N ASN A 610 -23.28 20.57 28.57
CA ASN A 610 -22.27 20.23 29.58
C ASN A 610 -22.66 18.98 30.39
N LYS A 611 -23.74 18.29 30.01
CA LYS A 611 -24.30 17.13 30.70
C LYS A 611 -24.83 17.45 32.11
N ASN A 612 -25.19 18.70 32.39
CA ASN A 612 -25.94 19.03 33.61
C ASN A 612 -27.41 18.69 33.41
N GLU A 613 -28.03 18.07 34.41
CA GLU A 613 -29.47 17.79 34.37
C GLU A 613 -30.25 19.11 34.41
N ILE A 614 -31.20 19.26 33.50
CA ILE A 614 -32.05 20.45 33.38
C ILE A 614 -33.54 20.14 33.53
N PHE A 615 -33.93 18.87 33.34
CA PHE A 615 -35.29 18.42 33.54
C PHE A 615 -35.32 16.94 33.91
N ALA A 616 -36.27 16.59 34.78
CA ALA A 616 -36.47 15.24 35.28
C ALA A 616 -37.95 14.88 35.33
N LEU A 617 -38.31 13.70 34.80
CA LEU A 617 -39.61 13.08 35.04
C LEU A 617 -39.48 11.59 35.36
N ASP A 618 -40.12 11.18 36.45
CA ASP A 618 -40.39 9.77 36.76
C ASP A 618 -41.75 9.39 36.19
N PHE A 619 -41.82 8.23 35.55
CA PHE A 619 -43.01 7.66 34.96
C PHE A 619 -43.04 6.15 35.21
N ASN A 620 -44.16 5.49 34.91
CA ASN A 620 -44.36 4.08 35.27
C ASN A 620 -44.11 3.80 36.77
N THR A 621 -44.48 4.75 37.63
CA THR A 621 -44.20 4.70 39.07
C THR A 621 -45.03 3.64 39.76
N VAL A 622 -44.45 2.99 40.77
CA VAL A 622 -45.10 2.03 41.67
C VAL A 622 -44.68 2.34 43.11
N ASN A 623 -45.66 2.49 44.00
CA ASN A 623 -45.46 2.72 45.43
C ASN A 623 -46.09 1.56 46.22
N GLY A 624 -45.32 0.90 47.08
CA GLY A 624 -45.81 -0.23 47.88
C GLY A 624 -46.83 0.19 48.95
N PRO A 625 -47.80 -0.68 49.30
CA PRO A 625 -48.01 -2.02 48.77
C PRO A 625 -48.68 -2.01 47.39
N TYR A 626 -48.08 -2.70 46.41
CA TYR A 626 -48.61 -2.77 45.05
C TYR A 626 -48.18 -4.06 44.33
N ASP A 627 -49.08 -4.59 43.50
CA ASP A 627 -48.84 -5.71 42.58
C ASP A 627 -49.41 -5.30 41.21
N THR A 628 -48.56 -5.26 40.18
CA THR A 628 -48.98 -4.92 38.82
C THR A 628 -49.86 -6.01 38.19
N ASN A 629 -49.87 -7.22 38.77
CA ASN A 629 -50.60 -8.39 38.27
C ASN A 629 -50.22 -8.75 36.82
N GLY A 630 -48.91 -8.75 36.53
CA GLY A 630 -48.34 -8.93 35.20
C GLY A 630 -47.54 -7.72 34.72
N TRP A 631 -47.16 -7.72 33.45
CA TRP A 631 -46.47 -6.60 32.81
C TRP A 631 -47.43 -5.45 32.51
N ARG A 632 -47.03 -4.22 32.85
CA ARG A 632 -47.80 -2.99 32.63
C ARG A 632 -46.94 -1.99 31.87
N ILE A 633 -47.48 -1.43 30.80
CA ILE A 633 -46.88 -0.30 30.08
C ILE A 633 -47.35 1.03 30.66
N ASP A 634 -46.44 1.98 30.77
CA ASP A 634 -46.76 3.40 30.90
C ASP A 634 -45.98 4.22 29.86
N LYS A 635 -46.54 5.36 29.47
CA LYS A 635 -45.95 6.24 28.47
C LYS A 635 -46.23 7.70 28.74
N VAL A 636 -45.24 8.54 28.48
CA VAL A 636 -45.29 10.00 28.69
C VAL A 636 -44.87 10.72 27.41
N THR A 637 -45.58 11.79 27.08
CA THR A 637 -45.19 12.71 26.00
C THR A 637 -44.66 13.99 26.63
N LEU A 638 -43.45 14.38 26.27
CA LEU A 638 -42.73 15.50 26.87
C LEU A 638 -42.26 16.47 25.82
N ALA A 639 -42.40 17.77 26.10
CA ALA A 639 -41.71 18.80 25.33
C ALA A 639 -40.20 18.73 25.61
N ILE A 640 -39.38 18.82 24.57
CA ILE A 640 -37.93 18.88 24.72
C ILE A 640 -37.57 20.30 25.23
N PRO A 641 -36.90 20.45 26.39
CA PRO A 641 -36.45 21.76 26.85
C PRO A 641 -35.54 22.42 25.81
N SER A 642 -35.69 23.73 25.60
CA SER A 642 -35.00 24.45 24.51
C SER A 642 -33.47 24.43 24.61
N ASN A 643 -32.93 24.22 25.80
CA ASN A 643 -31.49 24.09 26.07
C ASN A 643 -31.02 22.63 26.21
N ALA A 644 -31.91 21.65 26.02
CA ALA A 644 -31.55 20.24 26.08
C ALA A 644 -30.69 19.85 24.87
N LYS A 645 -29.54 19.24 25.14
CA LYS A 645 -28.67 18.65 24.12
C LYS A 645 -28.70 17.13 24.15
N TYR A 646 -28.92 16.56 25.32
CA TYR A 646 -28.96 15.12 25.53
C TYR A 646 -30.17 14.71 26.36
N ALA A 647 -30.56 13.45 26.24
CA ALA A 647 -31.49 12.78 27.13
C ALA A 647 -30.92 11.45 27.61
N ARG A 648 -31.45 10.95 28.72
CA ARG A 648 -31.27 9.58 29.18
C ARG A 648 -32.60 9.05 29.68
N VAL A 649 -32.81 7.75 29.52
CA VAL A 649 -33.89 7.02 30.18
C VAL A 649 -33.28 6.05 31.18
N GLY A 650 -34.03 5.65 32.19
CA GLY A 650 -33.51 4.74 33.19
C GLY A 650 -34.57 4.14 34.08
N VAL A 651 -34.10 3.34 35.03
CA VAL A 651 -34.88 2.71 36.08
C VAL A 651 -34.36 3.16 37.43
N TRP A 652 -35.25 3.23 38.40
CA TRP A 652 -34.92 3.56 39.79
C TRP A 652 -35.80 2.77 40.74
N ALA A 653 -35.23 2.35 41.87
CA ALA A 653 -35.97 1.85 43.01
C ALA A 653 -35.30 2.24 44.32
N ASP A 654 -36.10 2.46 45.36
CA ASP A 654 -35.63 2.85 46.69
C ASP A 654 -36.57 2.33 47.78
N ASP A 655 -36.04 2.19 49.00
CA ASP A 655 -36.76 1.74 50.20
C ASP A 655 -37.59 0.44 50.01
N LEU A 656 -37.14 -0.48 49.15
CA LEU A 656 -37.89 -1.68 48.83
C LEU A 656 -37.96 -2.62 50.04
N VAL A 657 -39.15 -3.17 50.30
CA VAL A 657 -39.38 -4.24 51.30
C VAL A 657 -40.18 -5.37 50.64
N ARG A 658 -39.64 -6.59 50.65
CA ARG A 658 -40.24 -7.78 50.02
C ARG A 658 -40.75 -7.48 48.60
N ALA A 659 -39.84 -7.03 47.75
CA ALA A 659 -40.12 -6.55 46.40
C ALA A 659 -39.53 -7.46 45.32
N THR A 660 -40.26 -7.64 44.23
CA THR A 660 -39.80 -8.21 42.97
C THR A 660 -40.20 -7.26 41.86
N ILE A 661 -39.22 -6.71 41.13
CA ILE A 661 -39.43 -5.64 40.14
C ILE A 661 -38.63 -5.97 38.89
N TYR A 662 -39.25 -5.85 37.72
CA TYR A 662 -38.62 -5.98 36.42
C TYR A 662 -39.04 -4.83 35.51
N PHE A 663 -38.12 -4.33 34.71
CA PHE A 663 -38.38 -3.33 33.68
C PHE A 663 -37.91 -3.82 32.33
N ASP A 664 -38.66 -3.52 31.29
CA ASP A 664 -38.38 -4.01 29.95
C ASP A 664 -38.93 -3.08 28.84
N ASP A 665 -38.52 -3.33 27.60
CA ASP A 665 -39.05 -2.71 26.38
C ASP A 665 -39.14 -1.17 26.42
N PHE A 666 -38.02 -0.52 26.79
CA PHE A 666 -37.94 0.93 26.78
C PHE A 666 -38.04 1.52 25.37
N SER A 667 -38.78 2.62 25.24
CA SER A 667 -38.87 3.35 23.98
C SER A 667 -38.65 4.84 24.18
N PHE A 668 -37.84 5.45 23.33
CA PHE A 668 -37.62 6.90 23.24
C PHE A 668 -37.79 7.33 21.79
N MET A 669 -38.90 7.99 21.48
CA MET A 669 -39.29 8.35 20.12
C MET A 669 -39.48 9.85 19.98
N TYR A 670 -39.07 10.43 18.87
CA TYR A 670 -39.39 11.83 18.56
C TYR A 670 -40.85 11.99 18.11
N GLY A 671 -41.45 13.14 18.45
CA GLY A 671 -42.83 13.48 18.13
C GLY A 671 -43.78 13.32 19.32
N SER A 672 -45.08 13.25 19.04
CA SER A 672 -46.15 13.25 20.05
C SER A 672 -47.02 11.99 20.00
N GLN A 673 -46.63 10.98 19.21
CA GLN A 673 -47.38 9.75 19.04
C GLN A 673 -46.54 8.54 19.44
N TYR A 674 -47.12 7.67 20.25
CA TYR A 674 -46.52 6.39 20.59
C TYR A 674 -46.69 5.43 19.41
N MET A 675 -45.59 4.98 18.82
CA MET A 675 -45.62 3.90 17.84
C MET A 675 -45.65 2.58 18.62
N GLY A 676 -46.65 1.74 18.39
CA GLY A 676 -46.80 0.45 19.08
C GLY A 676 -45.73 -0.60 18.74
N PHE A 677 -44.78 -0.25 17.86
CA PHE A 677 -43.70 -1.11 17.43
C PHE A 677 -42.42 -0.72 18.19
N THR A 678 -42.00 -1.57 19.12
CA THR A 678 -40.66 -1.54 19.70
C THR A 678 -39.88 -2.65 19.03
N ASP A 679 -38.87 -2.32 18.21
CA ASP A 679 -37.95 -3.32 17.67
C ASP A 679 -37.02 -3.80 18.80
N THR A 680 -37.39 -4.90 19.44
CA THR A 680 -36.58 -5.56 20.49
C THR A 680 -35.64 -6.60 19.90
N THR A 681 -35.77 -6.85 18.59
CA THR A 681 -34.91 -7.74 17.81
C THR A 681 -33.70 -7.02 17.25
N VAL A 682 -33.03 -6.19 18.06
CA VAL A 682 -31.70 -5.67 17.70
C VAL A 682 -30.65 -6.78 17.78
N ALA A 683 -30.93 -7.91 17.13
CA ALA A 683 -30.01 -8.98 16.87
C ALA A 683 -28.74 -8.36 16.33
N LYS A 684 -27.71 -8.45 17.17
CA LYS A 684 -26.30 -8.15 16.89
C LYS A 684 -25.78 -8.71 15.55
N ASN A 685 -26.55 -9.56 14.85
CA ASN A 685 -26.06 -10.29 13.68
C ASN A 685 -26.84 -10.16 12.36
N ARG A 686 -28.15 -9.83 12.26
CA ARG A 686 -28.84 -9.78 10.93
C ARG A 686 -30.03 -8.81 10.93
N TRP A 687 -29.89 -7.72 10.17
CA TRP A 687 -30.88 -6.64 10.04
C TRP A 687 -31.90 -6.85 8.91
N LEU A 688 -31.66 -7.83 8.04
CA LEU A 688 -32.56 -8.23 6.96
C LEU A 688 -32.72 -9.74 7.01
N PRO A 689 -33.93 -10.27 6.80
CA PRO A 689 -34.09 -11.69 6.66
C PRO A 689 -33.25 -12.20 5.48
N ASP A 690 -32.57 -13.34 5.68
CA ASP A 690 -31.70 -13.90 4.66
C ASP A 690 -32.54 -14.30 3.45
N THR A 691 -32.15 -13.82 2.27
CA THR A 691 -32.83 -14.18 1.03
C THR A 691 -32.05 -15.25 0.28
N TYR A 692 -32.69 -16.38 0.01
CA TYR A 692 -32.13 -17.46 -0.81
C TYR A 692 -32.94 -17.61 -2.09
N TYR A 693 -32.29 -18.05 -3.17
CA TYR A 693 -32.94 -18.21 -4.48
C TYR A 693 -32.30 -19.32 -5.30
N SER A 694 -33.13 -20.13 -5.97
CA SER A 694 -32.71 -21.08 -6.99
C SER A 694 -33.62 -20.93 -8.21
N LYS A 695 -33.05 -20.92 -9.41
CA LYS A 695 -33.77 -20.91 -10.69
C LYS A 695 -33.17 -21.94 -11.62
N GLU A 696 -34.01 -22.76 -12.24
CA GLU A 696 -33.61 -23.69 -13.27
C GLU A 696 -34.44 -23.48 -14.54
N THR A 697 -33.77 -23.19 -15.64
CA THR A 697 -34.40 -22.99 -16.97
C THR A 697 -34.47 -24.26 -17.79
N ALA A 698 -33.70 -25.30 -17.44
CA ALA A 698 -33.72 -26.57 -18.12
C ALA A 698 -35.13 -27.19 -18.05
N ARG A 699 -35.60 -27.67 -19.20
CA ARG A 699 -36.89 -28.37 -19.34
C ARG A 699 -36.86 -29.71 -18.61
N VAL A 700 -37.90 -29.98 -17.83
CA VAL A 700 -38.13 -31.28 -17.19
C VAL A 700 -39.49 -31.83 -17.61
N ASP A 701 -39.45 -32.90 -18.40
CA ASP A 701 -40.63 -33.61 -18.89
C ASP A 701 -41.03 -34.73 -17.92
N LEU A 702 -42.31 -34.79 -17.56
CA LEU A 702 -42.91 -35.91 -16.85
C LEU A 702 -43.75 -36.73 -17.83
N ALA A 703 -43.32 -37.98 -18.01
CA ALA A 703 -44.01 -38.97 -18.82
C ALA A 703 -44.90 -39.88 -17.94
N SER A 704 -45.85 -40.56 -18.58
CA SER A 704 -46.76 -41.52 -17.93
C SER A 704 -45.99 -42.58 -17.15
N GLY A 705 -46.26 -42.70 -15.84
CA GLY A 705 -45.69 -43.72 -14.95
C GLY A 705 -44.64 -43.22 -13.95
N SER A 706 -44.21 -41.95 -14.01
CA SER A 706 -43.32 -41.34 -13.02
C SER A 706 -44.08 -40.92 -11.76
N THR A 707 -43.77 -41.48 -10.60
CA THR A 707 -44.50 -41.16 -9.37
C THR A 707 -44.08 -39.84 -8.72
N THR A 708 -42.84 -39.37 -8.89
CA THR A 708 -42.33 -38.13 -8.25
C THR A 708 -41.09 -37.60 -8.97
N VAL A 709 -41.03 -36.31 -9.28
CA VAL A 709 -39.89 -35.65 -9.95
C VAL A 709 -39.51 -34.35 -9.22
N GLU A 710 -38.22 -34.16 -8.95
CA GLU A 710 -37.70 -32.93 -8.37
C GLU A 710 -37.58 -31.85 -9.45
N LEU A 711 -38.26 -30.71 -9.24
CA LEU A 711 -38.31 -29.60 -10.18
C LEU A 711 -37.27 -28.53 -9.89
N VAL A 712 -36.93 -28.24 -8.64
CA VAL A 712 -35.82 -27.34 -8.32
C VAL A 712 -35.42 -27.57 -6.88
N VAL A 713 -34.11 -27.52 -6.61
CA VAL A 713 -33.54 -27.70 -5.28
C VAL A 713 -32.84 -26.42 -4.86
N LEU A 714 -33.06 -26.01 -3.61
CA LEU A 714 -32.40 -24.88 -2.96
C LEU A 714 -31.76 -25.36 -1.65
N PRO A 715 -30.45 -25.61 -1.63
CA PRO A 715 -29.73 -25.82 -0.38
C PRO A 715 -29.57 -24.46 0.33
N LEU A 716 -29.78 -24.44 1.64
CA LEU A 716 -29.47 -23.27 2.47
C LEU A 716 -28.88 -23.70 3.80
N THR A 717 -28.05 -22.86 4.39
CA THR A 717 -27.47 -23.08 5.73
C THR A 717 -27.74 -21.85 6.58
N ILE A 718 -28.31 -22.07 7.76
CA ILE A 718 -28.59 -21.04 8.74
C ILE A 718 -27.95 -21.42 10.08
N ASP A 719 -27.55 -20.43 10.86
CA ASP A 719 -26.90 -20.55 12.17
C ASP A 719 -27.82 -20.08 13.31
N TYR A 720 -29.10 -19.87 13.02
CA TYR A 720 -30.14 -19.44 13.96
C TYR A 720 -31.42 -20.23 13.71
N ARG A 721 -32.38 -20.14 14.63
CA ARG A 721 -33.73 -20.67 14.40
C ARG A 721 -34.51 -19.65 13.57
N ALA A 722 -35.00 -20.07 12.41
CA ALA A 722 -35.62 -19.18 11.44
C ALA A 722 -37.06 -19.58 11.13
N ARG A 723 -37.93 -18.60 10.94
CA ARG A 723 -39.18 -18.76 10.19
C ARG A 723 -38.92 -18.35 8.75
N ILE A 724 -39.18 -19.25 7.81
CA ILE A 724 -38.94 -19.05 6.38
C ILE A 724 -40.26 -18.82 5.65
N LEU A 725 -40.28 -17.83 4.76
CA LEU A 725 -41.31 -17.66 3.72
C LEU A 725 -40.75 -18.18 2.39
N ILE A 726 -41.45 -19.10 1.75
CA ILE A 726 -41.01 -19.81 0.54
C ILE A 726 -41.96 -19.46 -0.60
N TRP A 727 -41.45 -18.84 -1.67
CA TRP A 727 -42.16 -18.69 -2.94
C TRP A 727 -41.62 -19.70 -3.94
N ALA A 728 -42.49 -20.54 -4.47
CA ALA A 728 -42.16 -21.46 -5.54
C ALA A 728 -42.95 -21.13 -6.80
N GLY A 729 -42.36 -21.32 -7.97
CA GLY A 729 -43.09 -21.17 -9.22
C GLY A 729 -42.44 -21.92 -10.38
N ALA A 730 -43.21 -22.13 -11.44
CA ALA A 730 -42.77 -22.77 -12.68
C ALA A 730 -43.67 -22.35 -13.84
N PHE A 731 -43.13 -22.32 -15.05
CA PHE A 731 -43.93 -22.35 -16.27
C PHE A 731 -44.12 -23.80 -16.69
N TYR A 732 -45.35 -24.21 -17.00
CA TYR A 732 -45.63 -25.58 -17.41
C TYR A 732 -46.35 -25.63 -18.75
N GLU A 733 -45.99 -26.65 -19.53
CA GLU A 733 -46.52 -26.95 -20.85
C GLU A 733 -47.12 -28.36 -20.83
N MET A 734 -48.35 -28.52 -21.29
CA MET A 734 -49.03 -29.81 -21.35
C MET A 734 -49.32 -30.16 -22.81
N TYR A 735 -48.95 -31.37 -23.20
CA TYR A 735 -49.16 -31.91 -24.54
C TYR A 735 -49.99 -33.20 -24.46
N SER A 736 -51.06 -33.28 -25.25
CA SER A 736 -51.84 -34.51 -25.43
C SER A 736 -51.74 -35.05 -26.85
N LYS A 737 -51.41 -36.34 -26.97
CA LYS A 737 -51.47 -37.06 -28.27
C LYS A 737 -52.88 -37.56 -28.61
N THR A 738 -53.76 -37.68 -27.63
CA THR A 738 -55.09 -38.30 -27.79
C THR A 738 -56.22 -37.27 -27.88
N GLY A 739 -55.90 -35.98 -27.79
CA GLY A 739 -56.87 -34.89 -27.86
C GLY A 739 -57.74 -34.74 -26.60
N ASN A 740 -57.40 -35.43 -25.51
CA ASN A 740 -58.07 -35.32 -24.22
C ASN A 740 -57.05 -34.96 -23.13
N LEU A 741 -57.05 -33.70 -22.69
CA LEU A 741 -56.30 -33.25 -21.52
C LEU A 741 -57.23 -33.29 -20.29
N TRP A 742 -57.24 -34.42 -19.58
CA TRP A 742 -57.79 -34.53 -18.23
C TRP A 742 -56.66 -34.95 -17.31
N GLN A 743 -55.85 -33.99 -16.85
CA GLN A 743 -54.64 -34.28 -16.08
C GLN A 743 -54.39 -33.25 -15.00
N TYR A 744 -54.02 -33.74 -13.82
CA TYR A 744 -53.58 -32.97 -12.67
C TYR A 744 -52.24 -33.52 -12.17
N THR A 745 -51.32 -32.60 -11.87
CA THR A 745 -50.05 -32.87 -11.21
C THR A 745 -50.02 -32.06 -9.93
N SER A 746 -49.78 -32.72 -8.80
CA SER A 746 -49.61 -32.04 -7.51
C SER A 746 -48.17 -31.55 -7.40
N LEU A 747 -48.01 -30.27 -7.08
CA LEU A 747 -46.73 -29.61 -6.82
C LEU A 747 -46.57 -29.42 -5.31
N TYR A 748 -45.51 -29.97 -4.75
CA TYR A 748 -45.19 -29.88 -3.33
C TYR A 748 -43.99 -28.97 -3.10
N ILE A 749 -44.07 -28.09 -2.11
CA ILE A 749 -42.88 -27.52 -1.47
C ILE A 749 -42.48 -28.47 -0.35
N LYS A 750 -41.25 -28.97 -0.40
CA LYS A 750 -40.67 -29.81 0.66
C LYS A 750 -39.53 -29.10 1.35
N VAL A 751 -39.50 -29.13 2.68
CA VAL A 751 -38.39 -28.67 3.53
C VAL A 751 -37.84 -29.90 4.23
N ASP A 752 -36.58 -30.24 3.97
CA ASP A 752 -35.90 -31.44 4.51
C ASP A 752 -36.64 -32.77 4.27
N GLY A 753 -37.45 -32.82 3.22
CA GLY A 753 -38.24 -33.99 2.83
C GLY A 753 -39.71 -33.93 3.22
N ASP A 754 -40.07 -33.08 4.20
CA ASP A 754 -41.44 -32.89 4.67
C ASP A 754 -42.19 -31.88 3.80
N ALA A 755 -43.41 -32.22 3.39
CA ALA A 755 -44.25 -31.32 2.60
C ALA A 755 -44.83 -30.21 3.48
N VAL A 756 -44.51 -28.96 3.16
CA VAL A 756 -45.02 -27.77 3.88
C VAL A 756 -46.17 -27.08 3.13
N GLY A 757 -46.32 -27.36 1.84
CA GLY A 757 -47.50 -26.97 1.07
C GLY A 757 -47.65 -27.74 -0.23
N VAL A 758 -48.86 -27.69 -0.77
CA VAL A 758 -49.27 -28.40 -1.98
C VAL A 758 -50.16 -27.52 -2.83
N SER A 759 -49.95 -27.57 -4.15
CA SER A 759 -50.86 -27.01 -5.13
C SER A 759 -51.06 -27.98 -6.28
N GLU A 760 -52.06 -27.75 -7.12
CA GLU A 760 -52.34 -28.60 -8.27
C GLU A 760 -52.25 -27.78 -9.56
N VAL A 761 -51.54 -28.32 -10.54
CA VAL A 761 -51.53 -27.79 -11.90
C VAL A 761 -52.14 -28.80 -12.84
N GLY A 762 -52.97 -28.33 -13.76
CA GLY A 762 -53.70 -29.18 -14.67
C GLY A 762 -54.42 -28.39 -15.74
N GLY A 763 -54.84 -29.11 -16.78
CA GLY A 763 -55.63 -28.57 -17.87
C GLY A 763 -56.85 -29.46 -18.10
N ILE A 764 -57.99 -28.83 -18.42
CA ILE A 764 -59.22 -29.51 -18.83
C ILE A 764 -59.55 -29.02 -20.25
N GLY A 765 -59.57 -29.92 -21.23
CA GLY A 765 -60.11 -29.62 -22.55
C GLY A 765 -59.56 -30.46 -23.71
N ASP A 766 -60.10 -30.21 -24.91
CA ASP A 766 -59.72 -30.87 -26.17
C ASP A 766 -58.51 -30.21 -26.84
N ILE A 767 -57.72 -29.44 -26.08
CA ILE A 767 -56.60 -28.65 -26.59
C ILE A 767 -55.35 -29.53 -26.68
N VAL A 768 -54.58 -29.42 -27.76
CA VAL A 768 -53.37 -30.23 -28.00
C VAL A 768 -52.13 -29.68 -27.26
N ASP A 769 -52.11 -28.38 -26.96
CA ASP A 769 -51.00 -27.66 -26.29
C ASP A 769 -51.58 -26.61 -25.31
N PHE A 770 -51.32 -26.77 -24.00
CA PHE A 770 -51.71 -25.83 -22.95
C PHE A 770 -50.48 -25.32 -22.21
N ARG A 771 -50.37 -24.00 -22.02
CA ARG A 771 -49.23 -23.39 -21.34
C ARG A 771 -49.69 -22.39 -20.30
N SER A 772 -49.12 -22.47 -19.10
CA SER A 772 -49.49 -21.58 -18.00
C SER A 772 -48.36 -21.39 -17.00
N HIS A 773 -48.51 -20.38 -16.15
CA HIS A 773 -47.62 -20.12 -15.03
C HIS A 773 -48.25 -20.64 -13.75
N PHE A 774 -47.39 -21.13 -12.87
CA PHE A 774 -47.73 -21.53 -11.53
C PHE A 774 -46.88 -20.77 -10.51
N ALA A 775 -47.51 -20.34 -9.41
CA ALA A 775 -46.81 -19.82 -8.24
C ALA A 775 -47.57 -20.19 -6.96
N MET A 776 -46.83 -20.51 -5.89
CA MET A 776 -47.36 -20.69 -4.53
C MET A 776 -46.42 -20.09 -3.49
N MET A 777 -46.96 -19.77 -2.31
CA MET A 777 -46.21 -19.28 -1.16
C MET A 777 -46.55 -20.10 0.07
N GLU A 778 -45.53 -20.52 0.81
CA GLU A 778 -45.69 -21.29 2.05
C GLU A 778 -44.75 -20.77 3.13
N GLU A 779 -44.97 -21.20 4.37
CA GLU A 779 -44.07 -20.91 5.49
C GLU A 779 -43.64 -22.18 6.24
N ALA A 780 -42.45 -22.13 6.84
CA ALA A 780 -41.96 -23.21 7.69
C ALA A 780 -41.01 -22.67 8.78
N THR A 781 -40.74 -23.49 9.79
CA THR A 781 -39.73 -23.18 10.82
C THR A 781 -38.57 -24.16 10.67
N ILE A 782 -37.35 -23.63 10.64
CA ILE A 782 -36.12 -24.42 10.52
C ILE A 782 -35.15 -24.07 11.65
N SER A 783 -34.38 -25.06 12.09
CA SER A 783 -33.39 -24.93 13.17
C SER A 783 -32.03 -24.48 12.62
N PRO A 784 -31.04 -24.11 13.46
CA PRO A 784 -29.67 -23.94 12.97
C PRO A 784 -29.15 -25.23 12.31
N GLY A 785 -28.64 -25.14 11.09
CA GLY A 785 -28.16 -26.27 10.32
C GLY A 785 -28.20 -26.10 8.81
N VAL A 786 -27.92 -27.20 8.11
CA VAL A 786 -28.05 -27.32 6.65
C VAL A 786 -29.46 -27.83 6.35
N HIS A 787 -30.18 -27.09 5.49
CA HIS A 787 -31.54 -27.39 5.08
C HIS A 787 -31.62 -27.49 3.55
N THR A 788 -32.59 -28.26 3.07
CA THR A 788 -32.87 -28.38 1.63
C THR A 788 -34.35 -28.10 1.37
N ILE A 789 -34.62 -27.13 0.49
CA ILE A 789 -35.97 -26.80 0.03
C ILE A 789 -36.13 -27.29 -1.40
N LYS A 790 -37.21 -28.00 -1.70
CA LYS A 790 -37.48 -28.58 -3.02
C LYS A 790 -38.87 -28.23 -3.51
N LEU A 791 -38.99 -27.93 -4.80
CA LEU A 791 -40.25 -28.01 -5.52
C LEU A 791 -40.33 -29.38 -6.18
N VAL A 792 -41.40 -30.13 -5.94
CA VAL A 792 -41.53 -31.53 -6.39
C VAL A 792 -42.86 -31.72 -7.09
N ALA A 793 -42.85 -32.30 -8.28
CA ALA A 793 -44.05 -32.69 -9.01
C ALA A 793 -44.39 -34.17 -8.78
N VAL A 794 -45.65 -34.46 -8.47
CA VAL A 794 -46.19 -35.80 -8.24
C VAL A 794 -47.38 -35.97 -9.16
N THR A 795 -47.32 -36.95 -10.05
CA THR A 795 -48.43 -37.22 -10.97
C THR A 795 -49.40 -38.22 -10.36
N SER A 796 -50.71 -38.04 -10.61
CA SER A 796 -51.71 -39.04 -10.22
C SER A 796 -51.53 -40.36 -10.99
N SER A 797 -52.00 -41.46 -10.41
CA SER A 797 -51.95 -42.79 -11.04
C SER A 797 -52.81 -42.90 -12.31
N TYR A 798 -53.73 -41.97 -12.53
CA TYR A 798 -54.58 -41.89 -13.72
C TYR A 798 -53.95 -40.99 -14.78
N TRP A 799 -52.82 -41.44 -15.35
CA TRP A 799 -52.12 -40.72 -16.43
C TRP A 799 -52.32 -41.43 -17.78
N PRO A 800 -53.19 -40.93 -18.67
CA PRO A 800 -53.37 -41.51 -20.00
C PRO A 800 -52.03 -41.61 -20.75
N SER A 801 -51.75 -42.78 -21.32
CA SER A 801 -50.52 -42.99 -22.08
C SER A 801 -50.45 -42.03 -23.27
N GLY A 802 -49.31 -41.36 -23.43
CA GLY A 802 -49.06 -40.44 -24.54
C GLY A 802 -49.24 -38.94 -24.23
N ASN A 803 -49.67 -38.58 -23.02
CA ASN A 803 -49.65 -37.20 -22.55
C ASN A 803 -48.33 -36.88 -21.81
N THR A 804 -47.85 -35.65 -21.90
CA THR A 804 -46.62 -35.17 -21.22
C THR A 804 -46.85 -33.78 -20.64
N ILE A 805 -46.42 -33.56 -19.40
CA ILE A 805 -46.27 -32.21 -18.82
C ILE A 805 -44.79 -31.88 -18.75
N ALA A 806 -44.41 -30.69 -19.19
CA ALA A 806 -43.06 -30.18 -19.11
C ALA A 806 -43.06 -28.97 -18.18
N PHE A 807 -42.04 -28.87 -17.33
CA PHE A 807 -41.79 -27.68 -16.52
C PHE A 807 -40.53 -26.99 -17.02
N VAL A 808 -40.61 -25.68 -17.23
CA VAL A 808 -39.49 -24.79 -17.57
C VAL A 808 -39.55 -23.57 -16.64
N GLU A 809 -38.44 -22.84 -16.54
CA GLU A 809 -38.32 -21.65 -15.69
C GLU A 809 -38.80 -21.85 -14.23
N ARG A 810 -38.30 -22.90 -13.59
CA ARG A 810 -38.66 -23.32 -12.23
C ARG A 810 -37.86 -22.49 -11.24
N TYR A 811 -38.49 -22.00 -10.16
CA TYR A 811 -37.78 -21.23 -9.15
C TYR A 811 -38.27 -21.50 -7.73
N LEU A 812 -37.35 -21.29 -6.78
CA LEU A 812 -37.59 -21.18 -5.35
C LEU A 812 -36.97 -19.87 -4.87
N ARG A 813 -37.72 -19.09 -4.09
CA ARG A 813 -37.22 -17.93 -3.35
C ARG A 813 -37.58 -18.11 -1.89
N VAL A 814 -36.65 -17.86 -0.99
CA VAL A 814 -36.85 -18.05 0.45
C VAL A 814 -36.42 -16.80 1.18
N LEU A 815 -37.22 -16.37 2.15
CA LEU A 815 -36.92 -15.28 3.06
C LEU A 815 -36.88 -15.83 4.48
N ALA A 816 -35.71 -15.90 5.10
CA ALA A 816 -35.51 -16.46 6.43
C ALA A 816 -35.35 -15.35 7.48
N GLY A 817 -36.34 -15.21 8.36
CA GLY A 817 -36.29 -14.27 9.49
C GLY A 817 -35.99 -15.00 10.79
N SER A 818 -35.24 -14.37 11.70
CA SER A 818 -35.07 -14.89 13.05
C SER A 818 -36.44 -14.98 13.75
N TYR A 819 -36.66 -16.07 14.47
CA TYR A 819 -37.91 -16.31 15.19
C TYR A 819 -37.61 -16.78 16.61
N TYR A 820 -38.20 -16.10 17.59
CA TYR A 820 -38.23 -16.52 18.99
C TYR A 820 -39.60 -17.12 19.29
N GLU A 821 -39.60 -18.36 19.77
CA GLU A 821 -40.82 -19.05 20.21
C GLU A 821 -41.16 -18.54 21.62
N SER A 822 -42.32 -17.90 21.76
CA SER A 822 -42.82 -17.33 23.03
C SER A 822 -43.16 -18.39 24.06
#